data_AF-A0A3T0JXX1-F1
#
_entry.id   AF-A0A3T0JXX1-F1
#
_cell.length_a   1.000
_cell.length_b   1.000
_cell.length_c   1.000
_cell.angle_alpha   90.00
_cell.angle_beta   90.00
_cell.angle_gamma   90.00
#
_symmetry.space_group_name_H-M   'P 1'
#
loop_
_entity.id
_entity.type
_entity.pdbx_description
1 polymer ?
#
loop_
_entity_poly.entity_id
_entity_poly.type
_entity_poly.pdbx_seq_one_letter_code
_entity_poly.pdbx_strand_id
1 'polypeptide(L)'
;MKVALFNDTSSYHHVGCLAVSDAHDRMLSEAGATVEYRHFVNEFHNLWQGDEKSTRDFLANSTLAAEIASVDAVVINGEGTIHHGSGLHLLAILAYAQELGKRTILVNSVLQDVPVYLDVLRKLDDLTVREVNSFRYLASLGIDSRLVPDSIIGAQFNPGVDESYRGKIIITDCHLSREDVRQVLDKASEEFSADCVYFPLEYENSVNDWRDALKKFRAAKLIITGRHHAVYLALLAGTPFIALPSNTWKIEGTLEQLGGLAAMWKGEDIIDMAHHAMANAETYNSIFTHALLVNPLSTLVNLRDSGVPKSLLDIEGYKQLAMKYFSPLSDVLFLGSSASLNLFKNYSVARNFISGEIPFSALSNGAISTVTLKDAIPEMSRDVDSIVCIDAIVDAAGLSLLISLAEQKLRPGGRLLVRCSSEECVAGDIALDKESAIESKGLLFESSLNIGPLQNLQAEPDWILSFFKSPLVHYSAPYEERNLPEFKGKTHLIDFAEYYENPWNVHSLVEIPWRIKKPAQLFKLSKQVLSQSSDASADQGAALAILGWQYFESESAAELSSWSDAVDEYLKNESSDNPHVRRWCVSLNYLQARFCHRANAGQRALKYYKSVVDSEIFSITPTLGTKQVSAAYQAGMIHWSAGEHEQAVAMWKQGVRLAFECLSADMLEFVGNIDEPFLFSLNDSVEIIDGAVQCASALNIVSKRFVASESFILSALDEVSRNALRSAFNKVSQELQECSAEKVSLHARLNETLSAKQYAEDLAFARLDEIYNLCSENQRVQDQLKSTEDAKSYAESLAISRLAQLDALSDNRSRFDKINFLCSENNELRKQLELTENAKKNSDFLAISRLNELDALNVKSTEQAIQFGVELEELTDQLQATEKAKGYAESLALSRLNEIGALNVESMEQAKQFGVEIRKLTEQLQATEKAKEYAESLAISRLAELNALKESNEKRTELAELYADNQALRERLQLTEDAKAYAEELAISRLAELDAIKNSEGN
;
A
#
# COMPACT_ATOMS: atom_id res chain seq x y z
N MET A 1 1.99 -1.36 27.32
CA MET A 1 2.98 -2.36 27.81
C MET A 1 4.40 -1.81 27.63
N LYS A 2 5.27 -1.92 28.65
CA LYS A 2 6.70 -1.57 28.55
C LYS A 2 7.52 -2.75 28.02
N VAL A 3 8.38 -2.51 27.04
CA VAL A 3 9.22 -3.55 26.44
C VAL A 3 10.69 -3.16 26.41
N ALA A 4 11.56 -4.16 26.54
CA ALA A 4 12.97 -4.04 26.20
C ALA A 4 13.22 -4.72 24.84
N LEU A 5 13.72 -3.96 23.86
CA LEU A 5 14.08 -4.46 22.53
C LEU A 5 15.58 -4.74 22.47
N PHE A 6 15.95 -5.96 22.09
CA PHE A 6 17.34 -6.38 21.91
C PHE A 6 17.65 -6.75 20.46
N ASN A 7 18.93 -6.60 20.12
CA ASN A 7 19.47 -6.85 18.80
C ASN A 7 18.81 -5.96 17.72
N ASP A 8 18.59 -4.70 18.08
CA ASP A 8 18.19 -3.69 17.10
C ASP A 8 19.36 -3.44 16.14
N THR A 9 19.10 -3.66 14.85
CA THR A 9 20.11 -3.60 13.79
C THR A 9 20.22 -2.20 13.17
N SER A 10 19.52 -1.20 13.71
CA SER A 10 19.52 0.18 13.19
C SER A 10 20.87 0.89 13.32
N SER A 11 21.77 0.41 14.17
CA SER A 11 23.14 0.93 14.30
C SER A 11 24.09 0.43 13.19
N TYR A 12 23.65 -0.55 12.40
CA TYR A 12 24.44 -1.11 11.32
C TYR A 12 24.16 -0.36 10.01
N HIS A 13 25.21 0.08 9.32
CA HIS A 13 25.13 0.85 8.06
C HIS A 13 24.69 -0.02 6.86
N HIS A 14 23.55 -0.69 7.00
CA HIS A 14 23.00 -1.63 6.03
C HIS A 14 21.53 -1.31 5.76
N VAL A 15 21.19 -1.07 4.49
CA VAL A 15 19.85 -0.65 4.01
C VAL A 15 18.73 -1.53 4.57
N GLY A 16 18.88 -2.86 4.46
CA GLY A 16 17.87 -3.80 4.93
C GLY A 16 17.67 -3.81 6.45
N CYS A 17 18.74 -3.77 7.25
CA CYS A 17 18.67 -3.71 8.71
C CYS A 17 17.99 -2.42 9.20
N LEU A 18 18.26 -1.29 8.54
CA LEU A 18 17.58 -0.02 8.81
C LEU A 18 16.08 -0.12 8.50
N ALA A 19 15.72 -0.75 7.39
CA ALA A 19 14.34 -0.99 6.99
C ALA A 19 13.59 -1.93 7.96
N VAL A 20 14.23 -3.01 8.42
CA VAL A 20 13.68 -3.92 9.45
C VAL A 20 13.40 -3.17 10.74
N SER A 21 14.30 -2.26 11.14
CA SER A 21 14.14 -1.48 12.38
C SER A 21 12.97 -0.49 12.27
N ASP A 22 12.83 0.19 11.13
CA ASP A 22 11.66 1.03 10.81
C ASP A 22 10.35 0.23 10.88
N ALA A 23 10.33 -0.97 10.32
CA ALA A 23 9.17 -1.85 10.37
C ALA A 23 8.82 -2.29 11.80
N HIS A 24 9.82 -2.66 12.61
CA HIS A 24 9.61 -3.03 14.01
C HIS A 24 9.10 -1.85 14.85
N ASP A 25 9.62 -0.64 14.65
CA ASP A 25 9.11 0.55 15.37
C ASP A 25 7.62 0.76 15.11
N ARG A 26 7.20 0.62 13.85
CA ARG A 26 5.78 0.70 13.47
C ARG A 26 4.95 -0.40 14.11
N MET A 27 5.42 -1.65 14.03
CA MET A 27 4.69 -2.80 14.56
C MET A 27 4.62 -2.82 16.11
N LEU A 28 5.67 -2.38 16.81
CA LEU A 28 5.68 -2.21 18.26
C LEU A 28 4.68 -1.12 18.68
N SER A 29 4.67 -0.01 17.93
CA SER A 29 3.68 1.06 18.12
C SER A 29 2.24 0.55 17.92
N GLU A 30 1.98 -0.19 16.83
CA GLU A 30 0.69 -0.83 16.56
C GLU A 30 0.28 -1.84 17.65
N ALA A 31 1.25 -2.40 18.37
CA ALA A 31 0.99 -3.31 19.49
C ALA A 31 0.72 -2.61 20.82
N GLY A 32 0.77 -1.27 20.86
CA GLY A 32 0.64 -0.51 22.11
C GLY A 32 1.84 -0.72 23.05
N ALA A 33 2.99 -1.11 22.50
CA ALA A 33 4.23 -1.30 23.24
C ALA A 33 5.04 0.00 23.29
N THR A 34 5.57 0.34 24.47
CA THR A 34 6.53 1.40 24.68
C THR A 34 7.91 0.78 24.87
N VAL A 35 8.86 1.10 23.99
CA VAL A 35 10.24 0.64 24.10
C VAL A 35 10.94 1.44 25.20
N GLU A 36 11.05 0.86 26.40
CA GLU A 36 11.70 1.50 27.55
C GLU A 36 13.23 1.42 27.41
N TYR A 37 13.72 0.26 26.96
CA TYR A 37 15.14 0.02 26.70
C TYR A 37 15.32 -0.53 25.29
N ARG A 38 16.34 -0.01 24.60
CA ARG A 38 16.71 -0.41 23.25
C ARG A 38 18.20 -0.71 23.22
N HIS A 39 18.53 -1.92 22.80
CA HIS A 39 19.89 -2.42 22.75
C HIS A 39 20.22 -2.87 21.33
N PHE A 40 21.39 -2.45 20.87
CA PHE A 40 21.77 -2.58 19.47
C PHE A 40 22.55 -3.87 19.19
N VAL A 41 22.62 -4.25 17.92
CA VAL A 41 23.41 -5.38 17.45
C VAL A 41 24.86 -5.26 17.91
N ASN A 42 25.47 -6.39 18.29
CA ASN A 42 26.80 -6.55 18.90
C ASN A 42 26.93 -6.07 20.36
N GLU A 43 25.94 -5.38 20.92
CA GLU A 43 25.93 -5.15 22.36
C GLU A 43 25.78 -6.48 23.10
N PHE A 44 26.37 -6.56 24.29
CA PHE A 44 26.22 -7.73 25.18
C PHE A 44 26.75 -9.07 24.64
N HIS A 45 27.51 -9.09 23.54
CA HIS A 45 28.14 -10.33 23.03
C HIS A 45 29.00 -11.03 24.11
N ASN A 46 29.70 -10.22 24.92
CA ASN A 46 30.54 -10.67 26.03
C ASN A 46 29.76 -11.22 27.23
N LEU A 47 28.41 -11.18 27.23
CA LEU A 47 27.62 -11.82 28.28
C LEU A 47 27.84 -13.33 28.29
N TRP A 48 27.94 -13.94 27.11
CA TRP A 48 28.12 -15.38 26.99
C TRP A 48 29.48 -15.81 27.57
N GLN A 49 29.46 -16.54 28.67
CA GLN A 49 30.66 -17.00 29.40
C GLN A 49 31.15 -18.39 28.95
N GLY A 50 30.61 -18.93 27.85
CA GLY A 50 30.92 -20.27 27.36
C GLY A 50 29.98 -21.37 27.88
N ASP A 51 29.27 -21.13 28.98
CA ASP A 51 28.22 -22.03 29.50
C ASP A 51 27.02 -21.26 30.08
N GLU A 52 25.86 -21.92 30.13
CA GLU A 52 24.59 -21.31 30.55
C GLU A 52 24.63 -20.83 32.01
N LYS A 53 25.24 -21.60 32.91
CA LYS A 53 25.26 -21.29 34.35
C LYS A 53 26.09 -20.04 34.62
N SER A 54 27.32 -20.00 34.12
CA SER A 54 28.22 -18.86 34.29
C SER A 54 27.65 -17.60 33.62
N THR A 55 26.99 -17.75 32.46
CA THR A 55 26.32 -16.65 31.76
C THR A 55 25.17 -16.07 32.59
N ARG A 56 24.32 -16.93 33.17
CA ARG A 56 23.22 -16.52 34.03
C ARG A 56 23.73 -15.79 35.28
N ASP A 57 24.75 -16.34 35.94
CA ASP A 57 25.33 -15.73 37.13
C ASP A 57 25.96 -14.36 36.80
N PHE A 58 26.54 -14.20 35.61
CA PHE A 58 27.04 -12.90 35.12
C PHE A 58 25.90 -11.91 34.86
N LEU A 59 24.85 -12.33 34.16
CA LEU A 59 23.65 -11.53 33.86
C LEU A 59 22.97 -11.03 35.14
N ALA A 60 22.75 -11.89 36.12
CA ALA A 60 22.10 -11.55 37.38
C ALA A 60 22.84 -10.48 38.21
N ASN A 61 24.14 -10.32 37.98
CA ASN A 61 24.98 -9.31 38.64
C ASN A 61 25.25 -8.07 37.76
N SER A 62 24.63 -7.99 36.58
CA SER A 62 24.79 -6.87 35.65
C SER A 62 23.70 -5.81 35.84
N THR A 63 23.94 -4.61 35.32
CA THR A 63 22.90 -3.55 35.26
C THR A 63 21.69 -3.97 34.43
N LEU A 64 21.90 -4.86 33.44
CA LEU A 64 20.86 -5.37 32.57
C LEU A 64 19.77 -6.15 33.33
N ALA A 65 20.11 -6.76 34.46
CA ALA A 65 19.13 -7.46 35.29
C ALA A 65 18.04 -6.52 35.81
N ALA A 66 18.41 -5.29 36.21
CA ALA A 66 17.45 -4.29 36.68
C ALA A 66 16.55 -3.79 35.54
N GLU A 67 17.11 -3.63 34.33
CA GLU A 67 16.37 -3.22 33.13
C GLU A 67 15.30 -4.27 32.77
N ILE A 68 15.71 -5.54 32.65
CA ILE A 68 14.80 -6.67 32.37
C ILE A 68 13.72 -6.79 33.46
N ALA A 69 14.07 -6.60 34.74
CA ALA A 69 13.11 -6.65 35.83
C ALA A 69 12.04 -5.54 35.76
N SER A 70 12.36 -4.38 35.15
CA SER A 70 11.49 -3.21 35.11
C SER A 70 10.52 -3.14 33.93
N VAL A 71 10.64 -4.05 32.95
CA VAL A 71 9.75 -4.12 31.78
C VAL A 71 8.70 -5.24 31.91
N ASP A 72 7.67 -5.20 31.06
CA ASP A 72 6.62 -6.22 31.00
C ASP A 72 7.00 -7.36 30.02
N ALA A 73 7.70 -7.01 28.93
CA ALA A 73 8.15 -7.97 27.92
C ALA A 73 9.59 -7.71 27.43
N VAL A 74 10.26 -8.78 27.02
CA VAL A 74 11.54 -8.75 26.30
C VAL A 74 11.30 -9.23 24.88
N VAL A 75 11.65 -8.38 23.90
CA VAL A 75 11.54 -8.66 22.48
C VAL A 75 12.95 -8.72 21.88
N ILE A 76 13.26 -9.80 21.18
CA ILE A 76 14.53 -9.96 20.46
C ILE A 76 14.25 -10.01 18.96
N ASN A 77 14.92 -9.17 18.19
CA ASN A 77 15.01 -9.33 16.73
C ASN A 77 16.11 -10.36 16.42
N GLY A 78 15.77 -11.57 15.99
CA GLY A 78 16.78 -12.59 15.71
C GLY A 78 17.51 -12.40 14.37
N GLU A 79 16.85 -11.75 13.41
CA GLU A 79 17.34 -11.48 12.04
C GLU A 79 18.25 -12.60 11.48
N GLY A 80 19.54 -12.33 11.32
CA GLY A 80 20.55 -13.31 10.87
C GLY A 80 21.59 -13.65 11.95
N THR A 81 21.32 -13.35 13.21
CA THR A 81 22.33 -13.35 14.29
C THR A 81 22.49 -14.72 14.98
N ILE A 82 21.43 -15.53 15.02
CA ILE A 82 21.39 -16.77 15.81
C ILE A 82 21.59 -18.00 14.91
N HIS A 83 22.84 -18.38 14.67
CA HIS A 83 23.19 -19.55 13.85
C HIS A 83 24.55 -20.16 14.23
N HIS A 84 24.70 -21.48 14.11
CA HIS A 84 25.94 -22.24 14.38
C HIS A 84 26.64 -21.85 15.71
N GLY A 85 25.86 -21.65 16.78
CA GLY A 85 26.38 -21.23 18.08
C GLY A 85 26.68 -19.72 18.24
N SER A 86 26.39 -18.89 17.23
CA SER A 86 26.38 -17.42 17.37
C SER A 86 25.06 -16.94 17.98
N GLY A 87 25.06 -15.74 18.58
CA GLY A 87 23.85 -15.13 19.14
C GLY A 87 23.36 -15.73 20.48
N LEU A 88 24.13 -16.62 21.12
CA LEU A 88 23.71 -17.30 22.36
C LEU A 88 23.46 -16.35 23.56
N HIS A 89 24.09 -15.17 23.57
CA HIS A 89 23.83 -14.14 24.58
C HIS A 89 22.37 -13.63 24.52
N LEU A 90 21.77 -13.57 23.33
CA LEU A 90 20.36 -13.19 23.17
C LEU A 90 19.43 -14.25 23.77
N LEU A 91 19.73 -15.53 23.55
CA LEU A 91 18.98 -16.63 24.16
C LEU A 91 19.15 -16.66 25.69
N ALA A 92 20.32 -16.28 26.20
CA ALA A 92 20.55 -16.13 27.64
C ALA A 92 19.72 -14.99 28.26
N ILE A 93 19.57 -13.87 27.55
CA ILE A 93 18.70 -12.75 27.97
C ILE A 93 17.24 -13.23 28.04
N LEU A 94 16.75 -13.97 27.03
CA LEU A 94 15.41 -14.57 27.05
C LEU A 94 15.25 -15.56 28.21
N ALA A 95 16.24 -16.42 28.46
CA ALA A 95 16.23 -17.35 29.58
C ALA A 95 16.05 -16.63 30.92
N TYR A 96 16.81 -15.57 31.14
CA TYR A 96 16.73 -14.77 32.36
C TYR A 96 15.38 -14.03 32.50
N ALA A 97 14.86 -13.50 31.39
CA ALA A 97 13.54 -12.87 31.36
C ALA A 97 12.41 -13.87 31.72
N GLN A 98 12.48 -15.12 31.22
CA GLN A 98 11.54 -16.19 31.58
C GLN A 98 11.60 -16.53 33.09
N GLU A 99 12.80 -16.57 33.68
CA GLU A 99 12.95 -16.79 35.14
C GLU A 99 12.26 -15.69 35.97
N LEU A 100 12.22 -14.47 35.47
CA LEU A 100 11.54 -13.33 36.09
C LEU A 100 10.04 -13.25 35.76
N GLY A 101 9.50 -14.23 35.05
CA GLY A 101 8.09 -14.28 34.64
C GLY A 101 7.71 -13.18 33.64
N LYS A 102 8.69 -12.66 32.89
CA LYS A 102 8.44 -11.67 31.83
C LYS A 102 7.95 -12.36 30.57
N ARG A 103 7.18 -11.63 29.78
CA ARG A 103 6.83 -12.09 28.44
C ARG A 103 8.08 -12.10 27.56
N THR A 104 8.31 -13.18 26.82
CA THR A 104 9.52 -13.39 26.02
C THR A 104 9.17 -13.71 24.57
N ILE A 105 9.66 -12.87 23.66
CA ILE A 105 9.32 -12.93 22.24
C ILE A 105 10.58 -12.88 21.39
N LEU A 106 10.70 -13.80 20.43
CA LEU A 106 11.77 -13.81 19.44
C LEU A 106 11.18 -13.68 18.04
N VAL A 107 11.53 -12.60 17.34
CA VAL A 107 10.94 -12.23 16.05
C VAL A 107 11.92 -12.22 14.89
N ASN A 108 11.38 -12.23 13.66
CA ASN A 108 12.12 -12.01 12.42
C ASN A 108 13.38 -12.89 12.28
N SER A 109 13.33 -14.15 12.75
CA SER A 109 14.55 -14.91 13.02
C SER A 109 14.93 -15.90 11.92
N VAL A 110 16.25 -16.05 11.71
CA VAL A 110 16.87 -17.26 11.16
C VAL A 110 17.41 -18.05 12.34
N LEU A 111 17.10 -19.34 12.39
CA LEU A 111 17.57 -20.27 13.42
C LEU A 111 18.13 -21.52 12.74
N GLN A 112 19.44 -21.71 12.89
CA GLN A 112 20.17 -22.80 12.24
C GLN A 112 21.25 -23.33 13.18
N ASP A 113 21.29 -24.64 13.39
CA ASP A 113 22.30 -25.32 14.20
C ASP A 113 22.54 -24.67 15.57
N VAL A 114 21.45 -24.45 16.32
CA VAL A 114 21.47 -23.88 17.67
C VAL A 114 21.80 -24.99 18.68
N PRO A 115 22.95 -24.92 19.37
CA PRO A 115 23.44 -26.06 20.16
C PRO A 115 22.85 -26.16 21.57
N VAL A 116 22.33 -25.06 22.12
CA VAL A 116 21.87 -24.93 23.53
C VAL A 116 20.62 -24.04 23.62
N TYR A 117 20.02 -23.90 24.81
CA TYR A 117 18.78 -23.11 25.03
C TYR A 117 17.52 -23.57 24.30
N LEU A 118 17.43 -24.83 23.86
CA LEU A 118 16.21 -25.36 23.22
C LEU A 118 14.98 -25.28 24.14
N ASP A 119 15.17 -25.45 25.45
CA ASP A 119 14.08 -25.32 26.43
C ASP A 119 13.59 -23.89 26.60
N VAL A 120 14.43 -22.89 26.33
CA VAL A 120 14.04 -21.47 26.32
C VAL A 120 13.16 -21.20 25.10
N LEU A 121 13.60 -21.67 23.93
CA LEU A 121 12.84 -21.53 22.67
C LEU A 121 11.45 -22.18 22.77
N ARG A 122 11.32 -23.34 23.44
CA ARG A 122 10.01 -24.01 23.68
C ARG A 122 9.05 -23.21 24.57
N LYS A 123 9.56 -22.29 25.40
CA LYS A 123 8.80 -21.55 26.40
C LYS A 123 8.50 -20.11 25.98
N LEU A 124 8.91 -19.71 24.77
CA LEU A 124 8.63 -18.37 24.28
C LEU A 124 7.13 -18.15 24.13
N ASP A 125 6.68 -16.94 24.45
CA ASP A 125 5.29 -16.52 24.27
C ASP A 125 4.94 -16.33 22.79
N ASP A 126 5.93 -16.00 21.97
CA ASP A 126 5.85 -16.06 20.51
C ASP A 126 7.25 -16.24 19.91
N LEU A 127 7.33 -17.04 18.83
CA LEU A 127 8.54 -17.29 18.08
C LEU A 127 8.21 -17.23 16.59
N THR A 128 8.78 -16.27 15.88
CA THR A 128 8.59 -16.15 14.43
C THR A 128 9.89 -16.33 13.67
N VAL A 129 9.87 -17.19 12.66
CA VAL A 129 10.97 -17.39 11.73
C VAL A 129 10.60 -16.85 10.35
N ARG A 130 11.61 -16.31 9.65
CA ARG A 130 11.40 -15.56 8.40
C ARG A 130 11.48 -16.41 7.12
N GLU A 131 11.74 -17.71 7.25
CA GLU A 131 11.91 -18.64 6.13
C GLU A 131 11.66 -20.12 6.52
N VAL A 132 11.36 -20.97 5.53
CA VAL A 132 10.83 -22.32 5.72
C VAL A 132 11.83 -23.33 6.31
N ASN A 133 13.15 -23.16 6.12
CA ASN A 133 14.15 -24.11 6.61
C ASN A 133 14.35 -23.98 8.12
N SER A 134 14.41 -22.76 8.66
CA SER A 134 14.35 -22.51 10.12
C SER A 134 13.06 -23.08 10.71
N PHE A 135 11.93 -22.90 10.03
CA PHE A 135 10.64 -23.44 10.49
C PHE A 135 10.67 -24.97 10.59
N ARG A 136 11.14 -25.66 9.55
CA ARG A 136 11.28 -27.13 9.55
C ARG A 136 12.33 -27.62 10.56
N TYR A 137 13.43 -26.89 10.71
CA TYR A 137 14.46 -27.19 11.69
C TYR A 137 13.89 -27.18 13.11
N LEU A 138 13.17 -26.12 13.49
CA LEU A 138 12.51 -26.03 14.79
C LEU A 138 11.44 -27.11 14.99
N ALA A 139 10.62 -27.37 13.96
CA ALA A 139 9.62 -28.43 14.00
C ALA A 139 10.27 -29.82 14.25
N SER A 140 11.43 -30.09 13.65
CA SER A 140 12.18 -31.34 13.88
C SER A 140 12.69 -31.50 15.32
N LEU A 141 12.82 -30.40 16.06
CA LEU A 141 13.21 -30.35 17.46
C LEU A 141 12.01 -30.32 18.43
N GLY A 142 10.78 -30.36 17.89
CA GLY A 142 9.53 -30.23 18.65
C GLY A 142 9.36 -28.84 19.25
N ILE A 143 9.76 -27.79 18.52
CA ILE A 143 9.63 -26.39 18.93
C ILE A 143 8.61 -25.72 18.01
N ASP A 144 7.53 -25.21 18.60
CA ASP A 144 6.50 -24.48 17.87
C ASP A 144 7.03 -23.10 17.46
N SER A 145 6.72 -22.70 16.23
CA SER A 145 7.05 -21.38 15.69
C SER A 145 6.03 -20.97 14.63
N ARG A 146 5.98 -19.69 14.30
CA ARG A 146 5.19 -19.16 13.18
C ARG A 146 6.11 -18.80 12.03
N LEU A 147 5.70 -19.21 10.83
CA LEU A 147 6.35 -18.77 9.62
C LEU A 147 5.75 -17.43 9.17
N VAL A 148 6.59 -16.40 9.11
CA VAL A 148 6.24 -15.04 8.64
C VAL A 148 7.27 -14.61 7.59
N PRO A 149 6.99 -13.66 6.69
CA PRO A 149 8.06 -13.09 5.87
C PRO A 149 8.99 -12.21 6.71
N ASP A 150 10.14 -11.84 6.14
CA ASP A 150 11.03 -10.85 6.75
C ASP A 150 10.34 -9.50 6.98
N SER A 151 10.71 -8.85 8.08
CA SER A 151 10.07 -7.62 8.52
C SER A 151 10.35 -6.42 7.63
N ILE A 152 11.32 -6.47 6.73
CA ILE A 152 11.56 -5.46 5.68
C ILE A 152 10.31 -5.13 4.84
N ILE A 153 9.38 -6.08 4.71
CA ILE A 153 8.10 -5.86 3.99
C ILE A 153 7.25 -4.78 4.67
N GLY A 154 7.35 -4.65 5.99
CA GLY A 154 6.65 -3.63 6.77
C GLY A 154 7.32 -2.25 6.75
N ALA A 155 8.47 -2.10 6.06
CA ALA A 155 9.26 -0.87 6.08
C ALA A 155 8.68 0.20 5.13
N GLN A 156 8.81 1.47 5.52
CA GLN A 156 8.34 2.58 4.70
C GLN A 156 9.40 3.08 3.73
N PHE A 157 9.32 2.61 2.48
CA PHE A 157 10.14 3.12 1.38
C PHE A 157 9.50 4.33 0.68
N ASN A 158 10.34 5.19 0.10
CA ASN A 158 9.85 6.32 -0.68
C ASN A 158 9.21 5.83 -1.99
N PRO A 159 8.04 6.39 -2.40
CA PRO A 159 7.38 6.00 -3.64
C PRO A 159 8.12 6.53 -4.87
N GLY A 160 7.90 5.91 -6.03
CA GLY A 160 8.45 6.35 -7.32
C GLY A 160 9.57 5.46 -7.85
N VAL A 161 10.27 5.96 -8.86
CA VAL A 161 11.39 5.33 -9.57
C VAL A 161 12.55 6.32 -9.67
N ASP A 162 13.78 5.81 -9.60
CA ASP A 162 14.98 6.61 -9.85
C ASP A 162 15.40 6.45 -11.31
N GLU A 163 15.21 7.51 -12.11
CA GLU A 163 15.49 7.51 -13.55
C GLU A 163 16.96 7.23 -13.89
N SER A 164 17.90 7.48 -12.97
CA SER A 164 19.31 7.18 -13.19
C SER A 164 19.61 5.69 -13.26
N TYR A 165 18.72 4.85 -12.72
CA TYR A 165 18.84 3.39 -12.72
C TYR A 165 17.99 2.71 -13.82
N ARG A 166 17.29 3.50 -14.65
CA ARG A 166 16.37 2.95 -15.67
C ARG A 166 17.12 2.07 -16.67
N GLY A 167 16.67 0.82 -16.79
CA GLY A 167 17.23 -0.16 -17.73
C GLY A 167 18.63 -0.69 -17.35
N LYS A 168 19.11 -0.39 -16.15
CA LYS A 168 20.40 -0.87 -15.63
C LYS A 168 20.27 -2.23 -14.95
N ILE A 169 21.37 -2.97 -14.89
CA ILE A 169 21.52 -4.17 -14.06
C ILE A 169 22.13 -3.72 -12.73
N ILE A 170 21.44 -3.97 -11.62
CA ILE A 170 22.00 -3.68 -10.31
C ILE A 170 22.73 -4.91 -9.81
N ILE A 171 24.00 -4.75 -9.46
CA ILE A 171 24.80 -5.76 -8.79
C ILE A 171 25.08 -5.27 -7.38
N THR A 172 24.72 -6.07 -6.38
CA THR A 172 24.96 -5.73 -4.97
C THR A 172 26.18 -6.46 -4.42
N ASP A 173 26.49 -6.21 -3.15
CA ASP A 173 27.48 -6.96 -2.37
C ASP A 173 26.95 -8.33 -1.88
N CYS A 174 27.75 -9.03 -1.07
CA CYS A 174 27.45 -10.32 -0.45
C CYS A 174 28.02 -10.40 0.98
N HIS A 175 27.69 -11.47 1.72
CA HIS A 175 28.26 -11.68 3.04
C HIS A 175 29.79 -11.88 2.98
N LEU A 176 30.54 -11.29 3.92
CA LEU A 176 32.02 -11.27 3.92
C LEU A 176 32.67 -12.67 3.95
N SER A 177 31.95 -13.69 4.43
CA SER A 177 32.43 -15.06 4.48
C SER A 177 32.26 -15.85 3.16
N ARG A 178 31.66 -15.25 2.13
CA ARG A 178 31.32 -15.89 0.86
C ARG A 178 32.17 -15.34 -0.29
N GLU A 179 33.46 -15.59 -0.22
CA GLU A 179 34.42 -15.18 -1.27
C GLU A 179 34.11 -15.84 -2.63
N ASP A 180 33.56 -17.06 -2.60
CA ASP A 180 33.07 -17.76 -3.78
C ASP A 180 31.93 -17.01 -4.48
N VAL A 181 31.01 -16.41 -3.72
CA VAL A 181 29.90 -15.58 -4.26
C VAL A 181 30.42 -14.25 -4.76
N ARG A 182 31.37 -13.64 -4.03
CA ARG A 182 31.99 -12.37 -4.43
C ARG A 182 32.63 -12.48 -5.82
N GLN A 183 33.37 -13.55 -6.09
CA GLN A 183 34.00 -13.79 -7.39
C GLN A 183 32.98 -13.87 -8.54
N VAL A 184 31.79 -14.44 -8.28
CA VAL A 184 30.73 -14.52 -9.30
C VAL A 184 30.11 -13.14 -9.55
N LEU A 185 29.91 -12.33 -8.49
CA LEU A 185 29.42 -10.96 -8.61
C LEU A 185 30.42 -10.06 -9.38
N ASP A 186 31.71 -10.20 -9.08
CA ASP A 186 32.79 -9.48 -9.77
C ASP A 186 32.82 -9.86 -11.27
N LYS A 187 32.73 -11.16 -11.60
CA LYS A 187 32.61 -11.63 -13.00
C LYS A 187 31.40 -11.00 -13.70
N ALA A 188 30.23 -11.00 -13.05
CA ALA A 188 29.03 -10.39 -13.63
C ALA A 188 29.21 -8.88 -13.85
N SER A 189 29.90 -8.18 -12.95
CA SER A 189 30.18 -6.75 -13.08
C SER A 189 31.14 -6.43 -14.23
N GLU A 190 32.13 -7.28 -14.48
CA GLU A 190 33.07 -7.11 -15.60
C GLU A 190 32.35 -7.29 -16.95
N GLU A 191 31.57 -8.35 -17.09
CA GLU A 191 30.87 -8.68 -18.33
C GLU A 191 29.75 -7.67 -18.68
N PHE A 192 29.00 -7.20 -17.68
CA PHE A 192 27.93 -6.21 -17.88
C PHE A 192 28.37 -4.75 -17.71
N SER A 193 29.67 -4.45 -17.78
CA SER A 193 30.27 -3.14 -17.44
C SER A 193 29.60 -1.90 -18.07
N ALA A 194 29.00 -1.99 -19.26
CA ALA A 194 28.29 -0.88 -19.90
C ALA A 194 26.89 -0.59 -19.31
N ASP A 195 26.25 -1.63 -18.75
CA ASP A 195 24.84 -1.63 -18.33
C ASP A 195 24.66 -1.86 -16.83
N CYS A 196 25.72 -2.22 -16.10
CA CYS A 196 25.66 -2.50 -14.67
C CYS A 196 25.92 -1.26 -13.81
N VAL A 197 25.30 -1.24 -12.62
CA VAL A 197 25.57 -0.28 -11.56
C VAL A 197 25.79 -1.07 -10.28
N TYR A 198 26.91 -0.81 -9.61
CA TYR A 198 27.19 -1.38 -8.30
C TYR A 198 26.41 -0.61 -7.23
N PHE A 199 25.60 -1.33 -6.45
CA PHE A 199 24.83 -0.77 -5.33
C PHE A 199 24.97 -1.69 -4.10
N PRO A 200 25.96 -1.47 -3.24
CA PRO A 200 26.12 -2.27 -2.04
C PRO A 200 24.98 -1.95 -1.06
N LEU A 201 24.51 -2.95 -0.33
CA LEU A 201 23.53 -2.74 0.73
C LEU A 201 24.18 -2.24 2.02
N GLU A 202 25.49 -2.46 2.17
CA GLU A 202 26.30 -2.01 3.31
C GLU A 202 27.23 -0.85 2.88
N TYR A 203 26.93 0.36 3.35
CA TYR A 203 27.72 1.58 3.08
C TYR A 203 27.42 2.70 4.07
N GLU A 204 28.40 3.56 4.34
CA GLU A 204 28.40 4.59 5.39
C GLU A 204 27.15 5.50 5.37
N ASN A 205 26.76 5.98 4.19
CA ASN A 205 25.65 6.94 4.04
C ASN A 205 24.24 6.31 4.02
N SER A 206 24.11 4.98 4.15
CA SER A 206 22.82 4.28 4.07
C SER A 206 21.77 4.78 5.06
N VAL A 207 22.19 5.30 6.22
CA VAL A 207 21.30 5.89 7.24
C VAL A 207 20.43 7.03 6.67
N ASN A 208 20.95 7.77 5.68
CA ASN A 208 20.27 8.93 5.12
C ASN A 208 19.37 8.60 3.91
N ASP A 209 19.70 7.56 3.14
CA ASP A 209 19.06 7.30 1.84
C ASP A 209 18.53 5.88 1.65
N TRP A 210 18.54 5.02 2.67
CA TRP A 210 18.01 3.65 2.58
C TRP A 210 16.56 3.61 2.07
N ARG A 211 15.73 4.62 2.41
CA ARG A 211 14.33 4.72 1.96
C ARG A 211 14.19 4.88 0.45
N ASP A 212 15.23 5.35 -0.24
CA ASP A 212 15.27 5.49 -1.69
C ASP A 212 15.78 4.21 -2.41
N ALA A 213 16.29 3.22 -1.68
CA ALA A 213 16.80 1.98 -2.28
C ALA A 213 15.76 1.29 -3.17
N LEU A 214 14.49 1.28 -2.75
CA LEU A 214 13.42 0.63 -3.53
C LEU A 214 13.13 1.35 -4.86
N LYS A 215 13.30 2.69 -4.93
CA LYS A 215 13.14 3.45 -6.19
C LYS A 215 14.20 3.04 -7.22
N LYS A 216 15.42 2.77 -6.75
CA LYS A 216 16.55 2.31 -7.58
C LYS A 216 16.25 0.91 -8.15
N PHE A 217 15.75 0.00 -7.29
CA PHE A 217 15.39 -1.37 -7.69
C PHE A 217 14.23 -1.41 -8.69
N ARG A 218 13.19 -0.58 -8.51
CA ARG A 218 12.04 -0.49 -9.44
C ARG A 218 12.40 0.00 -10.84
N ALA A 219 13.49 0.76 -10.97
CA ALA A 219 13.93 1.28 -12.27
C ALA A 219 14.82 0.28 -13.04
N ALA A 220 15.48 -0.63 -12.32
CA ALA A 220 16.40 -1.61 -12.89
C ALA A 220 15.67 -2.66 -13.74
N LYS A 221 16.38 -3.25 -14.71
CA LYS A 221 15.88 -4.38 -15.53
C LYS A 221 16.18 -5.75 -14.91
N LEU A 222 17.18 -5.83 -14.04
CA LEU A 222 17.61 -7.06 -13.37
C LEU A 222 18.40 -6.71 -12.10
N ILE A 223 18.23 -7.51 -11.05
CA ILE A 223 19.07 -7.46 -9.83
C ILE A 223 19.90 -8.74 -9.73
N ILE A 224 21.20 -8.65 -9.43
CA ILE A 224 22.06 -9.79 -9.11
C ILE A 224 22.63 -9.56 -7.71
N THR A 225 22.38 -10.49 -6.77
CA THR A 225 22.68 -10.23 -5.36
C THR A 225 23.06 -11.46 -4.55
N GLY A 226 24.02 -11.30 -3.63
CA GLY A 226 24.31 -12.26 -2.55
C GLY A 226 23.74 -11.83 -1.19
N ARG A 227 22.82 -10.86 -1.14
CA ARG A 227 22.24 -10.30 0.10
C ARG A 227 20.75 -10.61 0.19
N HIS A 228 20.35 -11.12 1.35
CA HIS A 228 18.96 -11.50 1.62
C HIS A 228 17.97 -10.32 1.54
N HIS A 229 18.33 -9.16 2.08
CA HIS A 229 17.47 -7.97 1.97
C HIS A 229 17.37 -7.43 0.54
N ALA A 230 18.38 -7.63 -0.32
CA ALA A 230 18.27 -7.25 -1.72
C ALA A 230 17.30 -8.16 -2.47
N VAL A 231 17.20 -9.45 -2.10
CA VAL A 231 16.14 -10.33 -2.59
C VAL A 231 14.77 -9.76 -2.23
N TYR A 232 14.54 -9.36 -0.98
CA TYR A 232 13.28 -8.71 -0.60
C TYR A 232 13.03 -7.37 -1.31
N LEU A 233 14.06 -6.53 -1.51
CA LEU A 233 13.91 -5.30 -2.29
C LEU A 233 13.53 -5.59 -3.75
N ALA A 234 14.07 -6.64 -4.36
CA ALA A 234 13.69 -7.05 -5.71
C ALA A 234 12.25 -7.57 -5.77
N LEU A 235 11.85 -8.37 -4.78
CA LEU A 235 10.46 -8.86 -4.63
C LEU A 235 9.47 -7.68 -4.49
N LEU A 236 9.77 -6.71 -3.62
CA LEU A 236 8.95 -5.50 -3.41
C LEU A 236 8.95 -4.54 -4.61
N ALA A 237 10.01 -4.57 -5.42
CA ALA A 237 10.12 -3.77 -6.63
C ALA A 237 9.38 -4.38 -7.83
N GLY A 238 9.09 -5.70 -7.78
CA GLY A 238 8.62 -6.44 -8.95
C GLY A 238 9.69 -6.57 -10.04
N THR A 239 10.97 -6.55 -9.64
CA THR A 239 12.10 -6.58 -10.57
C THR A 239 12.68 -7.99 -10.64
N PRO A 240 12.85 -8.59 -11.84
CA PRO A 240 13.53 -9.88 -11.97
C PRO A 240 14.89 -9.89 -11.29
N PHE A 241 15.27 -11.01 -10.69
CA PHE A 241 16.51 -11.08 -9.93
C PHE A 241 17.16 -12.46 -9.95
N ILE A 242 18.46 -12.47 -9.71
CA ILE A 242 19.27 -13.67 -9.46
C ILE A 242 19.82 -13.59 -8.06
N ALA A 243 19.49 -14.58 -7.24
CA ALA A 243 19.96 -14.69 -5.88
C ALA A 243 21.09 -15.71 -5.77
N LEU A 244 22.21 -15.28 -5.22
CA LEU A 244 23.35 -16.12 -4.88
C LEU A 244 23.25 -16.54 -3.40
N PRO A 245 23.72 -17.75 -3.05
CA PRO A 245 23.59 -18.30 -1.70
C PRO A 245 24.32 -17.46 -0.64
N SER A 246 23.90 -17.55 0.62
CA SER A 246 24.48 -16.76 1.74
C SER A 246 25.19 -17.65 2.78
N ASN A 247 25.52 -17.09 3.95
CA ASN A 247 26.17 -17.81 5.04
C ASN A 247 25.21 -18.66 5.91
N THR A 248 23.92 -18.64 5.60
CA THR A 248 22.81 -19.32 6.28
C THR A 248 21.73 -19.66 5.24
N TRP A 249 20.71 -20.45 5.61
CA TRP A 249 19.61 -20.84 4.73
C TRP A 249 18.65 -19.72 4.31
N LYS A 250 18.93 -18.46 4.68
CA LYS A 250 17.98 -17.36 4.55
C LYS A 250 17.52 -17.09 3.13
N ILE A 251 18.40 -17.20 2.13
CA ILE A 251 18.03 -16.95 0.73
C ILE A 251 17.31 -18.18 0.17
N GLU A 252 17.87 -19.36 0.38
CA GLU A 252 17.37 -20.62 -0.14
C GLU A 252 15.98 -20.94 0.39
N GLY A 253 15.78 -20.82 1.70
CA GLY A 253 14.49 -21.06 2.32
C GLY A 253 13.45 -20.01 1.97
N THR A 254 13.84 -18.74 1.77
CA THR A 254 12.91 -17.71 1.26
C THR A 254 12.44 -18.05 -0.14
N LEU A 255 13.35 -18.45 -1.04
CA LEU A 255 12.97 -18.78 -2.41
C LEU A 255 12.17 -20.08 -2.50
N GLU A 256 12.48 -21.09 -1.69
CA GLU A 256 11.66 -22.31 -1.63
C GLU A 256 10.24 -21.99 -1.17
N GLN A 257 10.09 -21.19 -0.11
CA GLN A 257 8.80 -20.77 0.43
C GLN A 257 7.92 -20.04 -0.57
N LEU A 258 8.52 -19.27 -1.49
CA LEU A 258 7.81 -18.51 -2.50
C LEU A 258 7.66 -19.26 -3.85
N GLY A 259 8.14 -20.51 -3.95
CA GLY A 259 8.18 -21.25 -5.21
C GLY A 259 9.18 -20.68 -6.24
N GLY A 260 10.13 -19.85 -5.79
CA GLY A 260 11.07 -19.07 -6.60
C GLY A 260 12.45 -19.68 -6.78
N LEU A 261 12.62 -20.99 -6.59
CA LEU A 261 13.94 -21.66 -6.73
C LEU A 261 14.58 -21.54 -8.11
N ALA A 262 13.82 -21.14 -9.14
CA ALA A 262 14.35 -20.83 -10.47
C ALA A 262 15.22 -19.54 -10.50
N ALA A 263 15.03 -18.64 -9.53
CA ALA A 263 15.81 -17.41 -9.39
C ALA A 263 17.13 -17.62 -8.63
N MET A 264 17.37 -18.83 -8.09
CA MET A 264 18.56 -19.15 -7.30
C MET A 264 19.68 -19.67 -8.18
N TRP A 265 20.89 -19.11 -8.00
CA TRP A 265 22.10 -19.62 -8.63
C TRP A 265 22.58 -20.92 -7.97
N LYS A 266 22.82 -21.97 -8.77
CA LYS A 266 23.22 -23.32 -8.34
C LYS A 266 24.55 -23.77 -8.98
N GLY A 267 25.32 -22.84 -9.52
CA GLY A 267 26.61 -23.13 -10.17
C GLY A 267 26.60 -22.99 -11.70
N GLU A 268 25.49 -22.53 -12.29
CA GLU A 268 25.36 -22.24 -13.72
C GLU A 268 26.17 -20.98 -14.13
N ASP A 269 26.29 -20.71 -15.43
CA ASP A 269 26.87 -19.44 -15.88
C ASP A 269 25.91 -18.28 -15.56
N ILE A 270 26.39 -17.34 -14.74
CA ILE A 270 25.62 -16.18 -14.27
C ILE A 270 25.15 -15.28 -15.42
N ILE A 271 25.88 -15.25 -16.54
CA ILE A 271 25.56 -14.43 -17.72
C ILE A 271 24.36 -15.03 -18.47
N ASP A 272 24.37 -16.34 -18.71
CA ASP A 272 23.26 -17.04 -19.34
C ASP A 272 21.99 -16.95 -18.48
N MET A 273 22.16 -17.09 -17.17
CA MET A 273 21.06 -16.94 -16.21
C MET A 273 20.48 -15.51 -16.23
N ALA A 274 21.33 -14.47 -16.33
CA ALA A 274 20.90 -13.07 -16.43
C ALA A 274 20.10 -12.80 -17.71
N HIS A 275 20.58 -13.28 -18.86
CA HIS A 275 19.84 -13.18 -20.11
C HIS A 275 18.51 -13.93 -20.05
N HIS A 276 18.48 -15.12 -19.46
CA HIS A 276 17.26 -15.90 -19.30
C HIS A 276 16.24 -15.21 -18.39
N ALA A 277 16.68 -14.67 -17.25
CA ALA A 277 15.81 -13.94 -16.31
C ALA A 277 15.19 -12.69 -16.95
N MET A 278 15.98 -11.93 -17.73
CA MET A 278 15.48 -10.76 -18.47
C MET A 278 14.49 -11.15 -19.58
N ALA A 279 14.76 -12.23 -20.32
CA ALA A 279 13.90 -12.68 -21.42
C ALA A 279 12.57 -13.29 -20.91
N ASN A 280 12.53 -13.80 -19.69
CA ASN A 280 11.40 -14.51 -19.11
C ASN A 280 10.86 -13.83 -17.84
N ALA A 281 10.87 -12.49 -17.80
CA ALA A 281 10.46 -11.71 -16.63
C ALA A 281 9.06 -12.10 -16.09
N GLU A 282 8.13 -12.48 -16.97
CA GLU A 282 6.77 -12.91 -16.59
C GLU A 282 6.75 -14.15 -15.68
N THR A 283 7.79 -14.98 -15.71
CA THR A 283 7.90 -16.17 -14.84
C THR A 283 8.04 -15.82 -13.36
N TYR A 284 8.43 -14.58 -13.04
CA TYR A 284 8.54 -14.09 -11.66
C TYR A 284 7.20 -13.61 -11.08
N ASN A 285 6.15 -13.45 -11.90
CA ASN A 285 4.87 -12.89 -11.47
C ASN A 285 4.26 -13.66 -10.29
N SER A 286 4.33 -14.99 -10.29
CA SER A 286 3.82 -15.83 -9.20
C SER A 286 4.56 -15.61 -7.87
N ILE A 287 5.84 -15.27 -7.93
CA ILE A 287 6.69 -15.01 -6.76
C ILE A 287 6.40 -13.60 -6.22
N PHE A 288 6.20 -12.62 -7.10
CA PHE A 288 5.88 -11.23 -6.72
C PHE A 288 4.49 -11.07 -6.11
N THR A 289 3.51 -11.87 -6.54
CA THR A 289 2.13 -11.81 -6.03
C THR A 289 1.87 -12.82 -4.91
N HIS A 290 2.91 -13.49 -4.41
CA HIS A 290 2.77 -14.51 -3.38
C HIS A 290 2.11 -13.94 -2.11
N ALA A 291 1.13 -14.65 -1.55
CA ALA A 291 0.31 -14.15 -0.43
C ALA A 291 1.14 -13.68 0.79
N LEU A 292 2.29 -14.28 1.03
CA LEU A 292 3.20 -13.88 2.12
C LEU A 292 3.85 -12.50 1.92
N LEU A 293 3.85 -11.95 0.71
CA LEU A 293 4.36 -10.59 0.43
C LEU A 293 3.26 -9.53 0.46
N VAL A 294 2.01 -9.92 0.25
CA VAL A 294 0.86 -9.01 0.07
C VAL A 294 -0.02 -8.92 1.32
N ASN A 295 0.01 -9.94 2.18
CA ASN A 295 -0.72 -9.94 3.44
C ASN A 295 -0.07 -9.00 4.50
N PRO A 296 -0.87 -8.41 5.40
CA PRO A 296 -0.34 -7.61 6.50
C PRO A 296 0.66 -8.40 7.35
N LEU A 297 1.81 -7.78 7.63
CA LEU A 297 2.87 -8.38 8.42
C LEU A 297 2.37 -8.70 9.84
N SER A 298 2.63 -9.91 10.31
CA SER A 298 2.14 -10.42 11.60
C SER A 298 3.25 -10.72 12.61
N THR A 299 4.46 -10.20 12.37
CA THR A 299 5.67 -10.46 13.16
C THR A 299 5.45 -10.22 14.66
N LEU A 300 4.84 -9.09 15.02
CA LEU A 300 4.59 -8.71 16.43
C LEU A 300 3.11 -8.80 16.83
N VAL A 301 2.28 -9.54 16.07
CA VAL A 301 0.82 -9.60 16.32
C VAL A 301 0.51 -10.20 17.69
N ASN A 302 1.29 -11.18 18.14
CA ASN A 302 1.07 -11.80 19.43
C ASN A 302 1.52 -10.88 20.57
N LEU A 303 2.43 -9.92 20.35
CA LEU A 303 2.80 -8.93 21.38
C LEU A 303 1.60 -8.07 21.81
N ARG A 304 0.59 -7.89 20.95
CA ARG A 304 -0.57 -7.03 21.21
C ARG A 304 -1.32 -7.42 22.47
N ASP A 305 -1.57 -6.44 23.35
CA ASP A 305 -2.67 -6.55 24.30
C ASP A 305 -3.98 -6.45 23.52
N SER A 306 -4.92 -7.36 23.81
CA SER A 306 -6.25 -7.54 23.17
C SER A 306 -7.15 -6.30 23.02
N GLY A 307 -6.69 -5.12 23.44
CA GLY A 307 -7.40 -3.86 23.35
C GLY A 307 -7.15 -3.05 22.07
N VAL A 308 -5.95 -3.06 21.46
CA VAL A 308 -5.62 -2.06 20.41
C VAL A 308 -6.24 -2.42 19.04
N PRO A 309 -7.25 -1.67 18.54
CA PRO A 309 -7.87 -1.96 17.25
C PRO A 309 -6.93 -1.59 16.09
N LYS A 310 -6.94 -2.43 15.05
CA LYS A 310 -6.15 -2.32 13.81
C LYS A 310 -6.45 -1.07 12.97
N SER A 311 -7.45 -0.26 13.33
CA SER A 311 -8.17 0.67 12.47
C SER A 311 -8.48 2.03 13.11
N LEU A 312 -7.62 2.52 14.00
CA LEU A 312 -7.76 3.88 14.52
C LEU A 312 -6.72 4.74 13.85
N LEU A 313 -7.10 5.25 12.68
CA LEU A 313 -6.38 6.21 11.83
C LEU A 313 -4.91 5.85 11.63
N ASP A 314 -4.54 5.50 10.39
CA ASP A 314 -3.13 5.37 9.98
C ASP A 314 -2.29 6.38 10.74
N ILE A 315 -1.24 5.93 11.44
CA ILE A 315 -0.41 6.73 12.36
C ILE A 315 -0.04 8.08 11.71
N GLU A 316 0.07 8.08 10.39
CA GLU A 316 0.29 9.26 9.56
C GLU A 316 -0.85 10.30 9.59
N GLY A 317 -2.12 9.89 9.61
CA GLY A 317 -3.27 10.78 9.82
C GLY A 317 -3.23 11.46 11.19
N TYR A 318 -2.89 10.71 12.26
CA TYR A 318 -2.66 11.28 13.58
C TYR A 318 -1.52 12.30 13.59
N LYS A 319 -0.39 11.95 12.98
CA LYS A 319 0.78 12.82 12.85
C LYS A 319 0.46 14.08 12.05
N GLN A 320 -0.23 13.96 10.92
CA GLN A 320 -0.66 15.12 10.12
C GLN A 320 -1.59 16.03 10.90
N LEU A 321 -2.58 15.48 11.62
CA LEU A 321 -3.46 16.28 12.47
C LEU A 321 -2.67 16.96 13.59
N ALA A 322 -1.80 16.21 14.29
CA ALA A 322 -0.95 16.69 15.38
C ALA A 322 0.01 17.80 14.94
N MET A 323 0.58 17.72 13.74
CA MET A 323 1.47 18.76 13.20
C MET A 323 0.73 19.95 12.60
N LYS A 324 -0.47 19.74 12.04
CA LYS A 324 -1.22 20.78 11.30
C LYS A 324 -1.99 21.74 12.20
N TYR A 325 -2.43 21.28 13.37
CA TYR A 325 -3.43 21.98 14.18
C TYR A 325 -3.00 22.33 15.61
N PHE A 326 -1.80 21.93 16.04
CA PHE A 326 -1.37 22.10 17.43
C PHE A 326 -0.07 22.89 17.50
N SER A 327 -0.04 23.90 18.36
CA SER A 327 1.16 24.70 18.64
C SER A 327 2.02 24.02 19.73
N PRO A 328 3.34 24.29 19.76
CA PRO A 328 4.22 23.82 20.82
C PRO A 328 3.76 24.11 22.26
N LEU A 329 3.02 25.20 22.49
CA LEU A 329 2.59 25.57 23.84
C LEU A 329 1.12 25.24 24.14
N SER A 330 0.43 24.55 23.23
CA SER A 330 -0.99 24.21 23.38
C SER A 330 -1.27 23.29 24.58
N ASP A 331 -2.34 23.56 25.31
CA ASP A 331 -2.99 22.63 26.22
C ASP A 331 -4.03 21.81 25.43
N VAL A 332 -3.91 20.49 25.42
CA VAL A 332 -4.77 19.58 24.63
C VAL A 332 -5.57 18.66 25.55
N LEU A 333 -6.89 18.65 25.40
CA LEU A 333 -7.73 17.57 25.91
C LEU A 333 -7.81 16.44 24.87
N PHE A 334 -7.31 15.26 25.21
CA PHE A 334 -7.37 14.07 24.39
C PHE A 334 -8.35 13.05 24.97
N LEU A 335 -9.43 12.76 24.25
CA LEU A 335 -10.41 11.74 24.58
C LEU A 335 -10.15 10.53 23.68
N GLY A 336 -9.55 9.50 24.24
CA GLY A 336 -9.13 8.33 23.48
C GLY A 336 -8.41 7.31 24.36
N SER A 337 -7.88 6.29 23.72
CA SER A 337 -7.11 5.24 24.37
C SER A 337 -5.74 5.75 24.83
N SER A 338 -5.20 5.11 25.86
CA SER A 338 -3.84 5.34 26.34
C SER A 338 -2.78 5.13 25.24
N ALA A 339 -3.03 4.22 24.29
CA ALA A 339 -2.16 3.96 23.15
C ALA A 339 -2.12 5.14 22.16
N SER A 340 -3.29 5.61 21.72
CA SER A 340 -3.38 6.75 20.81
C SER A 340 -2.87 8.04 21.43
N LEU A 341 -3.08 8.24 22.74
CA LEU A 341 -2.50 9.38 23.47
C LEU A 341 -0.97 9.36 23.42
N ASN A 342 -0.35 8.20 23.69
CA ASN A 342 1.12 8.07 23.66
C ASN A 342 1.66 8.28 22.25
N LEU A 343 0.98 7.75 21.23
CA LEU A 343 1.30 8.03 19.83
C LEU A 343 1.24 9.54 19.55
N PHE A 344 0.17 10.20 19.99
CA PHE A 344 -0.03 11.63 19.80
C PHE A 344 1.08 12.45 20.46
N LYS A 345 1.51 12.08 21.67
CA LYS A 345 2.63 12.73 22.39
C LYS A 345 3.97 12.60 21.66
N ASN A 346 4.21 11.50 20.95
CA ASN A 346 5.47 11.28 20.23
C ASN A 346 5.61 12.19 18.99
N TYR A 347 4.49 12.66 18.42
CA TYR A 347 4.49 13.48 17.19
C TYR A 347 3.95 14.89 17.37
N SER A 348 3.27 15.18 18.48
CA SER A 348 2.75 16.50 18.79
C SER A 348 3.83 17.34 19.47
N VAL A 349 3.85 18.61 19.12
CA VAL A 349 4.67 19.61 19.81
C VAL A 349 4.01 20.16 21.08
N ALA A 350 2.74 19.81 21.35
CA ALA A 350 1.95 20.43 22.42
C ALA A 350 2.55 20.23 23.82
N ARG A 351 2.44 21.28 24.64
CA ARG A 351 3.07 21.37 25.97
C ARG A 351 2.42 20.47 27.00
N ASN A 352 1.09 20.43 27.05
CA ASN A 352 0.35 19.69 28.07
C ASN A 352 -0.77 18.86 27.48
N PHE A 353 -0.92 17.65 28.00
CA PHE A 353 -2.03 16.76 27.68
C PHE A 353 -2.87 16.48 28.92
N ILE A 354 -4.16 16.77 28.82
CA ILE A 354 -5.20 16.28 29.71
C ILE A 354 -5.86 15.13 28.95
N SER A 355 -6.02 13.97 29.57
CA SER A 355 -6.58 12.81 28.88
C SER A 355 -7.77 12.20 29.60
N GLY A 356 -8.80 11.90 28.83
CA GLY A 356 -9.93 11.06 29.21
C GLY A 356 -9.82 9.70 28.52
N GLU A 357 -9.79 8.62 29.30
CA GLU A 357 -9.61 7.28 28.73
C GLU A 357 -10.93 6.77 28.14
N ILE A 358 -10.90 6.42 26.85
CA ILE A 358 -11.96 5.68 26.18
C ILE A 358 -11.50 4.22 26.06
N PRO A 359 -12.00 3.30 26.91
CA PRO A 359 -11.62 1.91 26.82
C PRO A 359 -12.25 1.28 25.58
N PHE A 360 -11.49 0.48 24.84
CA PHE A 360 -11.99 -0.16 23.61
C PHE A 360 -13.18 -1.09 23.85
N SER A 361 -13.29 -1.66 25.06
CA SER A 361 -14.47 -2.44 25.48
C SER A 361 -15.77 -1.63 25.54
N ALA A 362 -15.69 -0.30 25.60
CA ALA A 362 -16.84 0.59 25.55
C ALA A 362 -17.28 0.93 24.12
N LEU A 363 -16.51 0.54 23.10
CA LEU A 363 -16.84 0.80 21.70
C LEU A 363 -17.66 -0.34 21.10
N SER A 364 -18.70 0.02 20.34
CA SER A 364 -19.50 -0.92 19.55
C SER A 364 -19.38 -0.54 18.08
N ASN A 365 -18.77 -1.40 17.26
CA ASN A 365 -18.41 -1.09 15.87
C ASN A 365 -17.63 0.23 15.72
N GLY A 366 -16.76 0.54 16.68
CA GLY A 366 -15.99 1.79 16.72
C GLY A 366 -16.76 3.02 17.23
N ALA A 367 -18.07 2.90 17.44
CA ALA A 367 -18.90 3.97 17.99
C ALA A 367 -18.92 3.96 19.53
N ILE A 368 -19.02 5.14 20.14
CA ILE A 368 -19.16 5.32 21.59
C ILE A 368 -20.54 5.90 21.94
N SER A 369 -21.16 5.38 23.02
CA SER A 369 -22.40 5.97 23.53
C SER A 369 -22.15 7.33 24.18
N THR A 370 -23.11 8.26 24.08
CA THR A 370 -22.98 9.59 24.71
C THR A 370 -22.77 9.53 26.23
N VAL A 371 -23.37 8.53 26.90
CA VAL A 371 -23.22 8.34 28.35
C VAL A 371 -21.77 7.99 28.69
N THR A 372 -21.20 7.00 27.97
CA THR A 372 -19.82 6.58 28.20
C THR A 372 -18.81 7.66 27.80
N LEU A 373 -19.09 8.40 26.72
CA LEU A 373 -18.28 9.55 26.34
C LEU A 373 -18.28 10.62 27.43
N LYS A 374 -19.44 10.88 28.05
CA LYS A 374 -19.54 11.84 29.16
C LYS A 374 -18.71 11.41 30.36
N ASP A 375 -18.71 10.12 30.69
CA ASP A 375 -17.92 9.58 31.79
C ASP A 375 -16.40 9.60 31.50
N ALA A 376 -16.02 9.54 30.22
CA ALA A 376 -14.63 9.65 29.81
C ALA A 376 -14.07 11.08 29.90
N ILE A 377 -14.92 12.12 29.91
CA ILE A 377 -14.46 13.51 30.01
C ILE A 377 -13.95 13.77 31.44
N PRO A 378 -12.64 14.05 31.63
CA PRO A 378 -12.09 14.29 32.95
C PRO A 378 -12.57 15.64 33.51
N GLU A 379 -12.57 15.79 34.83
CA GLU A 379 -12.75 17.11 35.43
C GLU A 379 -11.57 18.04 35.06
N MET A 380 -11.89 19.21 34.52
CA MET A 380 -10.89 20.17 34.04
C MET A 380 -10.93 21.46 34.85
N SER A 381 -9.82 21.75 35.53
CA SER A 381 -9.61 23.00 36.28
C SER A 381 -9.15 24.18 35.42
N ARG A 382 -8.77 23.94 34.17
CA ARG A 382 -8.32 24.96 33.21
C ARG A 382 -9.00 24.76 31.86
N ASP A 383 -9.06 25.83 31.09
CA ASP A 383 -9.48 25.80 29.69
C ASP A 383 -8.34 25.27 28.81
N VAL A 384 -8.63 24.89 27.57
CA VAL A 384 -7.69 24.22 26.64
C VAL A 384 -7.73 24.88 25.26
N ASP A 385 -6.66 24.67 24.48
CA ASP A 385 -6.54 25.20 23.11
C ASP A 385 -7.11 24.22 22.09
N SER A 386 -7.07 22.92 22.41
CA SER A 386 -7.63 21.89 21.53
C SER A 386 -8.35 20.78 22.30
N ILE A 387 -9.43 20.28 21.71
CA ILE A 387 -10.14 19.07 22.15
C ILE A 387 -10.10 18.07 21.00
N VAL A 388 -9.67 16.85 21.29
CA VAL A 388 -9.45 15.79 20.30
C VAL A 388 -10.21 14.54 20.73
N CYS A 389 -11.17 14.11 19.93
CA CYS A 389 -11.92 12.87 20.12
C CYS A 389 -12.04 12.14 18.78
N ILE A 390 -10.99 11.42 18.42
CA ILE A 390 -10.87 10.76 17.11
C ILE A 390 -10.71 9.24 17.20
N ASP A 391 -10.59 8.72 18.43
CA ASP A 391 -10.54 7.29 18.70
C ASP A 391 -11.92 6.59 18.69
N ALA A 392 -13.00 7.37 18.70
CA ALA A 392 -14.36 6.85 18.74
C ALA A 392 -15.25 7.63 17.78
N ILE A 393 -16.11 6.92 17.07
CA ILE A 393 -17.17 7.52 16.25
C ILE A 393 -18.26 7.99 17.21
N VAL A 394 -18.54 9.29 17.22
CA VAL A 394 -19.66 9.84 18.00
C VAL A 394 -20.90 10.01 17.14
N ASP A 395 -22.06 9.79 17.75
CA ASP A 395 -23.36 10.12 17.18
C ASP A 395 -23.70 11.60 17.37
N ALA A 396 -24.87 12.03 16.88
CA ALA A 396 -25.35 13.41 17.00
C ALA A 396 -25.40 13.92 18.46
N ALA A 397 -25.73 13.05 19.41
CA ALA A 397 -25.79 13.39 20.82
C ALA A 397 -24.39 13.56 21.42
N GLY A 398 -23.44 12.69 21.05
CA GLY A 398 -22.03 12.80 21.40
C GLY A 398 -21.37 14.04 20.78
N LEU A 399 -21.64 14.35 19.51
CA LEU A 399 -21.16 15.59 18.89
C LEU A 399 -21.70 16.82 19.62
N SER A 400 -23.01 16.84 19.95
CA SER A 400 -23.62 17.94 20.72
C SER A 400 -23.00 18.12 22.11
N LEU A 401 -22.64 17.01 22.78
CA LEU A 401 -21.91 17.02 24.04
C LEU A 401 -20.52 17.66 23.88
N LEU A 402 -19.74 17.24 22.88
CA LEU A 402 -18.40 17.76 22.62
C LEU A 402 -18.41 19.22 22.17
N ILE A 403 -19.40 19.63 21.37
CA ILE A 403 -19.63 21.03 21.01
C ILE A 403 -19.91 21.87 22.26
N SER A 404 -20.72 21.36 23.20
CA SER A 404 -21.03 22.06 24.45
C SER A 404 -19.81 22.12 25.39
N LEU A 405 -18.98 21.07 25.40
CA LEU A 405 -17.70 21.08 26.11
C LEU A 405 -16.76 22.12 25.49
N ALA A 406 -16.62 22.12 24.18
CA ALA A 406 -15.83 23.09 23.43
C ALA A 406 -16.34 24.53 23.63
N GLU A 407 -17.65 24.73 23.72
CA GLU A 407 -18.24 26.03 24.04
C GLU A 407 -17.72 26.59 25.37
N GLN A 408 -17.59 25.72 26.38
CA GLN A 408 -17.21 26.07 27.75
C GLN A 408 -15.70 26.07 27.99
N LYS A 409 -14.94 25.21 27.32
CA LYS A 409 -13.55 24.89 27.65
C LYS A 409 -12.54 25.25 26.57
N LEU A 410 -12.96 25.48 25.32
CA LEU A 410 -12.01 26.00 24.32
C LEU A 410 -11.80 27.49 24.49
N ARG A 411 -10.53 27.87 24.50
CA ARG A 411 -10.12 29.27 24.38
C ARG A 411 -10.47 29.80 22.97
N PRO A 412 -10.68 31.11 22.81
CA PRO A 412 -10.88 31.70 21.49
C PRO A 412 -9.71 31.35 20.55
N GLY A 413 -10.00 30.94 19.33
CA GLY A 413 -9.01 30.44 18.37
C GLY A 413 -8.66 28.95 18.49
N GLY A 414 -9.16 28.27 19.52
CA GLY A 414 -8.95 26.84 19.74
C GLY A 414 -9.73 25.93 18.78
N ARG A 415 -9.39 24.64 18.74
CA ARG A 415 -9.98 23.66 17.81
C ARG A 415 -10.61 22.46 18.49
N LEU A 416 -11.74 22.01 17.94
CA LEU A 416 -12.37 20.74 18.27
C LEU A 416 -12.23 19.80 17.07
N LEU A 417 -11.57 18.66 17.27
CA LEU A 417 -11.43 17.59 16.28
C LEU A 417 -12.24 16.38 16.74
N VAL A 418 -13.22 15.97 15.94
CA VAL A 418 -14.16 14.89 16.30
C VAL A 418 -14.37 13.94 15.14
N ARG A 419 -14.35 12.64 15.41
CA ARG A 419 -14.75 11.61 14.46
C ARG A 419 -16.26 11.34 14.59
N CYS A 420 -17.01 11.51 13.49
CA CYS A 420 -18.46 11.36 13.46
C CYS A 420 -18.92 10.32 12.42
N SER A 421 -20.14 9.81 12.60
CA SER A 421 -20.79 8.88 11.65
C SER A 421 -21.23 9.56 10.35
N SER A 422 -21.33 8.77 9.28
CA SER A 422 -21.70 9.19 7.91
C SER A 422 -23.01 10.00 7.81
N GLU A 423 -24.03 9.68 8.62
CA GLU A 423 -25.33 10.37 8.63
C GLU A 423 -25.27 11.85 9.07
N GLU A 424 -24.20 12.27 9.75
CA GLU A 424 -24.03 13.66 10.19
C GLU A 424 -23.43 14.58 9.12
N CYS A 425 -22.84 14.00 8.07
CA CYS A 425 -22.06 14.69 7.04
C CYS A 425 -22.63 14.42 5.65
N VAL A 426 -23.33 15.40 5.06
CA VAL A 426 -23.78 15.28 3.67
C VAL A 426 -22.66 15.79 2.77
N ALA A 427 -22.02 14.89 2.01
CA ALA A 427 -21.01 15.23 1.00
C ALA A 427 -19.81 16.08 1.50
N GLY A 428 -19.41 15.94 2.77
CA GLY A 428 -18.27 16.68 3.36
C GLY A 428 -18.61 18.06 3.92
N ASP A 429 -19.90 18.42 3.98
CA ASP A 429 -20.36 19.62 4.69
C ASP A 429 -21.42 19.26 5.74
N ILE A 430 -21.51 20.11 6.76
CA ILE A 430 -22.57 20.04 7.78
C ILE A 430 -23.80 20.76 7.22
N ALA A 431 -24.99 20.23 7.46
CA ALA A 431 -26.24 20.86 7.03
C ALA A 431 -26.37 22.31 7.58
N LEU A 432 -26.90 23.23 6.77
CA LEU A 432 -26.99 24.67 7.06
C LEU A 432 -27.70 25.02 8.39
N ASP A 433 -28.72 24.25 8.75
CA ASP A 433 -29.46 24.38 10.00
C ASP A 433 -28.59 24.02 11.21
N LYS A 434 -27.81 22.94 11.09
CA LYS A 434 -26.81 22.55 12.10
C LYS A 434 -25.65 23.56 12.15
N GLU A 435 -25.16 24.07 11.03
CA GLU A 435 -24.09 25.08 11.00
C GLU A 435 -24.51 26.34 11.78
N SER A 436 -25.73 26.83 11.58
CA SER A 436 -26.27 27.98 12.33
C SER A 436 -26.35 27.72 13.84
N ALA A 437 -26.71 26.50 14.24
CA ALA A 437 -26.74 26.11 15.66
C ALA A 437 -25.32 26.04 16.28
N ILE A 438 -24.34 25.56 15.52
CA ILE A 438 -22.93 25.49 15.94
C ILE A 438 -22.35 26.90 16.11
N GLU A 439 -22.65 27.79 15.16
CA GLU A 439 -22.26 29.19 15.22
C GLU A 439 -22.88 29.93 16.41
N SER A 440 -24.12 29.60 16.78
CA SER A 440 -24.77 30.17 17.97
C SER A 440 -24.05 29.84 19.28
N LYS A 441 -23.28 28.74 19.30
CA LYS A 441 -22.39 28.34 20.41
C LYS A 441 -20.96 28.89 20.28
N GLY A 442 -20.74 29.76 19.30
CA GLY A 442 -19.46 30.40 19.06
C GLY A 442 -18.41 29.51 18.39
N LEU A 443 -18.83 28.45 17.69
CA LEU A 443 -17.95 27.57 16.92
C LEU A 443 -18.19 27.76 15.41
N LEU A 444 -17.13 27.70 14.61
CA LEU A 444 -17.17 27.80 13.15
C LEU A 444 -16.70 26.47 12.55
N PHE A 445 -17.42 25.93 11.57
CA PHE A 445 -16.97 24.72 10.88
C PHE A 445 -15.81 25.04 9.94
N GLU A 446 -14.66 24.37 10.12
CA GLU A 446 -13.44 24.63 9.33
C GLU A 446 -13.28 23.64 8.17
N SER A 447 -13.31 22.34 8.45
CA SER A 447 -13.10 21.33 7.42
C SER A 447 -13.59 19.96 7.86
N SER A 448 -13.95 19.13 6.90
CA SER A 448 -14.06 17.68 7.08
C SER A 448 -12.90 16.96 6.39
N LEU A 449 -12.30 15.98 7.06
CA LEU A 449 -11.34 15.07 6.46
C LEU A 449 -11.99 13.69 6.32
N ASN A 450 -12.11 13.19 5.09
CA ASN A 450 -12.55 11.81 4.87
C ASN A 450 -11.38 10.87 5.18
N ILE A 451 -11.61 9.93 6.08
CA ILE A 451 -10.60 8.96 6.54
C ILE A 451 -10.89 7.53 6.04
N GLY A 452 -11.98 7.35 5.31
CA GLY A 452 -12.36 6.10 4.65
C GLY A 452 -11.34 5.50 3.66
N PRO A 453 -10.44 6.25 2.97
CA PRO A 453 -9.53 5.64 2.00
C PRO A 453 -8.38 4.83 2.61
N LEU A 454 -8.21 4.84 3.94
CA LEU A 454 -7.12 4.16 4.65
C LEU A 454 -7.56 2.83 5.30
N GLN A 455 -8.84 2.48 5.18
CA GLN A 455 -9.41 1.25 5.70
C GLN A 455 -10.20 0.61 4.55
N ASN A 456 -9.97 -0.69 4.31
CA ASN A 456 -10.58 -1.50 3.24
C ASN A 456 -11.96 -1.02 2.74
N LEU A 457 -12.18 -1.14 1.41
CA LEU A 457 -13.32 -0.65 0.60
C LEU A 457 -14.76 -1.07 1.02
N GLN A 458 -14.97 -1.63 2.22
CA GLN A 458 -16.30 -1.94 2.76
C GLN A 458 -16.63 -1.19 4.08
N ALA A 459 -15.76 -0.29 4.57
CA ALA A 459 -16.09 0.54 5.72
C ALA A 459 -16.98 1.73 5.32
N GLU A 460 -17.93 2.10 6.17
CA GLU A 460 -18.71 3.33 6.02
C GLU A 460 -17.79 4.57 5.93
N PRO A 461 -18.18 5.63 5.20
CA PRO A 461 -17.38 6.85 5.12
C PRO A 461 -17.32 7.54 6.49
N ASP A 462 -16.19 7.38 7.16
CA ASP A 462 -15.89 8.07 8.41
C ASP A 462 -15.23 9.43 8.14
N TRP A 463 -15.64 10.44 8.90
CA TRP A 463 -15.15 11.81 8.77
C TRP A 463 -14.58 12.32 10.08
N ILE A 464 -13.48 13.06 10.00
CA ILE A 464 -13.01 13.92 11.09
C ILE A 464 -13.46 15.34 10.78
N LEU A 465 -14.26 15.91 11.68
CA LEU A 465 -14.71 17.29 11.63
C LEU A 465 -13.77 18.17 12.47
N SER A 466 -13.35 19.28 11.87
CA SER A 466 -12.64 20.36 12.56
C SER A 466 -13.57 21.53 12.76
N PHE A 467 -13.73 21.93 14.02
CA PHE A 467 -14.42 23.16 14.40
C PHE A 467 -13.43 24.12 15.05
N PHE A 468 -13.68 25.40 14.85
CA PHE A 468 -12.84 26.50 15.29
C PHE A 468 -13.61 27.40 16.26
N LYS A 469 -13.07 27.69 17.44
CA LYS A 469 -13.70 28.59 18.41
C LYS A 469 -13.55 30.02 17.92
N SER A 470 -14.67 30.68 17.61
CA SER A 470 -14.67 32.06 17.11
C SER A 470 -13.95 33.00 18.08
N PRO A 471 -13.09 33.92 17.59
CA PRO A 471 -12.44 34.90 18.43
C PRO A 471 -13.42 35.97 18.97
N LEU A 472 -14.64 36.04 18.43
CA LEU A 472 -15.67 37.00 18.81
C LEU A 472 -16.51 36.57 20.03
N VAL A 473 -16.27 35.37 20.55
CA VAL A 473 -16.90 34.93 21.79
C VAL A 473 -16.37 35.75 22.96
N HIS A 474 -17.28 36.14 23.87
CA HIS A 474 -16.85 36.81 25.09
C HIS A 474 -16.04 35.84 25.96
N TYR A 475 -14.79 36.17 26.22
CA TYR A 475 -13.88 35.36 27.04
C TYR A 475 -13.24 36.23 28.13
N SER A 476 -13.42 35.84 29.39
CA SER A 476 -13.12 36.71 30.53
C SER A 476 -11.64 36.73 30.94
N ALA A 477 -10.85 35.73 30.53
CA ALA A 477 -9.43 35.68 30.88
C ALA A 477 -8.63 36.62 29.96
N PRO A 478 -7.56 37.26 30.47
CA PRO A 478 -6.68 38.07 29.64
C PRO A 478 -6.04 37.21 28.55
N TYR A 479 -5.73 37.85 27.42
CA TYR A 479 -4.97 37.20 26.35
C TYR A 479 -3.55 36.86 26.82
N GLU A 480 -3.09 35.68 26.44
CA GLU A 480 -1.72 35.21 26.64
C GLU A 480 -1.25 34.58 25.33
N GLU A 481 -0.09 35.02 24.83
CA GLU A 481 0.51 34.43 23.63
C GLU A 481 0.98 33.00 23.97
N ARG A 482 0.35 32.01 23.33
CA ARG A 482 0.52 30.57 23.58
C ARG A 482 0.77 29.79 22.29
N ASN A 483 0.96 30.48 21.18
CA ASN A 483 1.34 29.86 19.92
C ASN A 483 2.84 30.01 19.64
N LEU A 484 3.47 31.02 20.23
CA LEU A 484 4.87 31.39 20.05
C LEU A 484 5.71 31.13 21.33
N PRO A 485 7.03 30.90 21.21
CA PRO A 485 7.92 30.67 22.35
C PRO A 485 7.88 31.79 23.41
N GLU A 486 8.22 31.46 24.66
CA GLU A 486 8.17 32.42 25.77
C GLU A 486 9.22 33.53 25.56
N PHE A 487 8.78 34.79 25.61
CA PHE A 487 9.63 35.94 25.34
C PHE A 487 9.67 36.92 26.51
N LYS A 488 10.88 37.28 26.93
CA LYS A 488 11.13 38.29 27.98
C LYS A 488 11.58 39.60 27.34
N GLY A 489 10.62 40.48 27.03
CA GLY A 489 10.85 41.79 26.44
C GLY A 489 9.55 42.42 25.96
N LYS A 490 9.63 43.60 25.34
CA LYS A 490 8.56 44.16 24.51
C LYS A 490 9.05 44.19 23.07
N THR A 491 8.23 43.73 22.15
CA THR A 491 8.53 43.71 20.71
C THR A 491 7.23 43.88 19.95
N HIS A 492 7.23 44.79 18.98
CA HIS A 492 6.05 45.03 18.16
C HIS A 492 5.72 43.86 17.22
N LEU A 493 6.53 42.80 17.20
CA LEU A 493 6.23 41.55 16.51
C LEU A 493 5.02 40.83 17.09
N ILE A 494 4.90 40.79 18.43
CA ILE A 494 3.95 39.91 19.14
C ILE A 494 3.19 40.58 20.29
N ASP A 495 3.33 41.90 20.49
CA ASP A 495 2.64 42.66 21.55
C ASP A 495 1.12 42.87 21.27
N PHE A 496 0.44 41.82 20.80
CA PHE A 496 -0.97 41.85 20.41
C PHE A 496 -1.88 42.25 21.57
N ALA A 497 -1.58 41.80 22.79
CA ALA A 497 -2.31 42.16 24.00
C ALA A 497 -2.36 43.67 24.26
N GLU A 498 -1.33 44.41 23.85
CA GLU A 498 -1.23 45.85 24.08
C GLU A 498 -1.93 46.66 22.99
N TYR A 499 -1.94 46.16 21.75
CA TYR A 499 -2.28 46.96 20.57
C TYR A 499 -3.53 46.52 19.80
N TYR A 500 -4.08 45.33 20.07
CA TYR A 500 -5.37 44.89 19.54
C TYR A 500 -6.48 45.08 20.59
N GLU A 501 -7.67 45.46 20.14
CA GLU A 501 -8.87 45.47 20.97
C GLU A 501 -9.28 44.04 21.33
N ASN A 502 -9.17 43.13 20.37
CA ASN A 502 -9.34 41.70 20.57
C ASN A 502 -8.13 40.94 20.02
N PRO A 503 -7.10 40.70 20.86
CA PRO A 503 -5.87 40.02 20.45
C PRO A 503 -6.09 38.59 19.93
N TRP A 504 -7.18 37.93 20.31
CA TRP A 504 -7.55 36.60 19.81
C TRP A 504 -7.83 36.57 18.29
N ASN A 505 -8.10 37.73 17.70
CA ASN A 505 -8.27 37.86 16.26
C ASN A 505 -6.99 37.53 15.49
N VAL A 506 -5.80 37.77 16.04
CA VAL A 506 -4.54 37.59 15.29
C VAL A 506 -4.35 36.14 14.84
N HIS A 507 -4.45 35.20 15.77
CA HIS A 507 -4.32 33.76 15.47
C HIS A 507 -5.47 33.22 14.62
N SER A 508 -6.64 33.82 14.76
CA SER A 508 -7.86 33.36 14.08
C SER A 508 -8.00 33.89 12.66
N LEU A 509 -7.53 35.11 12.40
CA LEU A 509 -7.78 35.91 11.21
C LEU A 509 -6.52 36.18 10.38
N VAL A 510 -5.35 36.29 11.02
CA VAL A 510 -4.13 36.83 10.39
C VAL A 510 -3.05 35.75 10.22
N GLU A 511 -2.68 35.08 11.30
CA GLU A 511 -1.45 34.29 11.36
C GLU A 511 -1.56 32.89 10.74
N ILE A 512 -0.60 32.52 9.90
CA ILE A 512 -0.50 31.19 9.29
C ILE A 512 0.54 30.39 10.10
N PRO A 513 0.27 29.11 10.47
CA PRO A 513 -0.78 28.22 9.97
C PRO A 513 -2.10 28.21 10.77
N TRP A 514 -2.25 29.06 11.78
CA TRP A 514 -3.31 28.97 12.79
C TRP A 514 -4.67 29.54 12.36
N ARG A 515 -4.67 30.50 11.43
CA ARG A 515 -5.86 31.14 10.85
C ARG A 515 -6.86 30.11 10.33
N ILE A 516 -8.15 30.42 10.45
CA ILE A 516 -9.22 29.60 9.88
C ILE A 516 -9.02 29.40 8.37
N LYS A 517 -9.08 28.15 7.93
CA LYS A 517 -8.70 27.77 6.55
C LYS A 517 -9.84 27.82 5.54
N LYS A 518 -11.10 27.73 5.96
CA LYS A 518 -12.27 27.76 5.06
C LYS A 518 -12.51 29.20 4.56
N PRO A 519 -12.37 29.50 3.26
CA PRO A 519 -12.44 30.88 2.75
C PRO A 519 -13.77 31.58 3.07
N ALA A 520 -14.89 30.86 2.98
CA ALA A 520 -16.22 31.40 3.29
C ALA A 520 -16.35 31.82 4.77
N GLN A 521 -15.84 31.00 5.69
CA GLN A 521 -15.86 31.31 7.12
C GLN A 521 -14.84 32.41 7.47
N LEU A 522 -13.68 32.45 6.82
CA LEU A 522 -12.72 33.55 6.94
C LEU A 522 -13.34 34.88 6.47
N PHE A 523 -14.07 34.88 5.36
CA PHE A 523 -14.75 36.06 4.83
C PHE A 523 -15.81 36.57 5.82
N LYS A 524 -16.65 35.66 6.31
CA LYS A 524 -17.70 35.96 7.28
C LYS A 524 -17.11 36.53 8.58
N LEU A 525 -16.10 35.87 9.14
CA LEU A 525 -15.42 36.34 10.35
C LEU A 525 -14.80 37.73 10.13
N SER A 526 -14.15 37.96 8.98
CA SER A 526 -13.55 39.26 8.67
C SER A 526 -14.59 40.38 8.59
N LYS A 527 -15.76 40.14 7.97
CA LYS A 527 -16.88 41.11 7.96
C LYS A 527 -17.40 41.39 9.38
N GLN A 528 -17.50 40.37 10.22
CA GLN A 528 -17.96 40.53 11.60
C GLN A 528 -16.96 41.35 12.43
N VAL A 529 -15.66 41.03 12.36
CA VAL A 529 -14.60 41.82 13.01
C VAL A 529 -14.63 43.26 12.52
N LEU A 530 -14.75 43.49 11.20
CA LEU A 530 -14.87 44.83 10.63
C LEU A 530 -16.08 45.61 11.17
N SER A 531 -17.21 44.95 11.39
CA SER A 531 -18.43 45.59 11.90
C SER A 531 -18.44 45.87 13.41
N GLN A 532 -17.57 45.20 14.17
CA GLN A 532 -17.55 45.26 15.64
C GLN A 532 -16.34 46.02 16.20
N SER A 533 -15.29 46.18 15.40
CA SER A 533 -14.07 46.90 15.78
C SER A 533 -14.29 48.41 15.75
N SER A 534 -13.54 49.14 16.57
CA SER A 534 -13.57 50.60 16.53
C SER A 534 -12.84 51.16 15.31
N ASP A 535 -13.21 52.37 14.92
CA ASP A 535 -12.52 53.10 13.86
C ASP A 535 -11.05 53.35 14.23
N ALA A 536 -10.15 53.11 13.28
CA ALA A 536 -8.69 53.21 13.44
C ALA A 536 -8.07 52.21 14.43
N SER A 537 -8.73 51.09 14.71
CA SER A 537 -8.17 49.98 15.49
C SER A 537 -7.30 49.03 14.66
N ALA A 538 -6.40 48.29 15.31
CA ALA A 538 -5.62 47.24 14.64
C ALA A 538 -6.52 46.10 14.12
N ASP A 539 -7.62 45.80 14.83
CA ASP A 539 -8.65 44.83 14.43
C ASP A 539 -9.32 45.21 13.10
N GLN A 540 -9.69 46.49 12.94
CA GLN A 540 -10.25 47.02 11.70
C GLN A 540 -9.25 46.88 10.54
N GLY A 541 -7.98 47.26 10.79
CA GLY A 541 -6.90 47.14 9.80
C GLY A 541 -6.67 45.70 9.34
N ALA A 542 -6.66 44.75 10.28
CA ALA A 542 -6.53 43.33 10.00
C ALA A 542 -7.70 42.81 9.15
N ALA A 543 -8.94 43.14 9.53
CA ALA A 543 -10.13 42.72 8.81
C ALA A 543 -10.18 43.27 7.38
N LEU A 544 -9.85 44.56 7.19
CA LEU A 544 -9.76 45.20 5.87
C LEU A 544 -8.70 44.52 5.00
N ALA A 545 -7.55 44.17 5.55
CA ALA A 545 -6.47 43.53 4.80
C ALA A 545 -6.86 42.12 4.32
N ILE A 546 -7.46 41.31 5.19
CA ILE A 546 -7.91 39.96 4.83
C ILE A 546 -9.04 39.99 3.79
N LEU A 547 -10.06 40.84 4.00
CA LEU A 547 -11.12 41.03 3.01
C LEU A 547 -10.55 41.49 1.67
N GLY A 548 -9.60 42.41 1.68
CA GLY A 548 -8.94 42.90 0.49
C GLY A 548 -8.25 41.80 -0.30
N TRP A 549 -7.49 40.91 0.36
CA TRP A 549 -6.86 39.77 -0.31
C TRP A 549 -7.89 38.79 -0.87
N GLN A 550 -8.99 38.53 -0.15
CA GLN A 550 -10.07 37.68 -0.67
C GLN A 550 -10.78 38.30 -1.89
N TYR A 551 -10.98 39.62 -1.92
CA TYR A 551 -11.48 40.31 -3.12
C TYR A 551 -10.46 40.29 -4.26
N PHE A 552 -9.17 40.37 -3.94
CA PHE A 552 -8.10 40.29 -4.93
C PHE A 552 -8.10 38.91 -5.60
N GLU A 553 -8.23 37.83 -4.82
CA GLU A 553 -8.22 36.44 -5.29
C GLU A 553 -9.51 36.02 -6.01
N SER A 554 -10.68 36.47 -5.56
CA SER A 554 -11.98 36.06 -6.12
C SER A 554 -12.39 36.78 -7.41
N GLU A 555 -11.64 37.80 -7.84
CA GLU A 555 -11.95 38.65 -9.01
C GLU A 555 -13.35 39.33 -8.98
N SER A 556 -14.04 39.35 -7.84
CA SER A 556 -15.39 39.90 -7.72
C SER A 556 -15.39 41.43 -7.61
N ALA A 557 -16.12 42.11 -8.50
CA ALA A 557 -16.15 43.57 -8.59
C ALA A 557 -17.23 44.25 -7.71
N ALA A 558 -18.20 43.49 -7.18
CA ALA A 558 -19.43 44.08 -6.61
C ALA A 558 -19.23 44.84 -5.29
N GLU A 559 -18.22 44.49 -4.49
CA GLU A 559 -17.94 45.11 -3.18
C GLU A 559 -16.64 45.92 -3.13
N LEU A 560 -15.93 46.03 -4.26
CA LEU A 560 -14.57 46.60 -4.31
C LEU A 560 -14.54 48.11 -4.02
N SER A 561 -15.54 48.87 -4.49
CA SER A 561 -15.60 50.31 -4.28
C SER A 561 -15.79 50.66 -2.80
N SER A 562 -16.76 50.02 -2.14
CA SER A 562 -17.02 50.21 -0.71
C SER A 562 -15.82 49.80 0.16
N TRP A 563 -15.12 48.72 -0.20
CA TRP A 563 -13.89 48.34 0.49
C TRP A 563 -12.78 49.37 0.28
N SER A 564 -12.61 49.88 -0.95
CA SER A 564 -11.60 50.89 -1.26
C SER A 564 -11.82 52.19 -0.47
N ASP A 565 -13.06 52.65 -0.37
CA ASP A 565 -13.41 53.86 0.39
C ASP A 565 -13.09 53.68 1.88
N ALA A 566 -13.40 52.51 2.44
CA ALA A 566 -13.07 52.18 3.84
C ALA A 566 -11.55 52.12 4.08
N VAL A 567 -10.79 51.60 3.10
CA VAL A 567 -9.32 51.61 3.16
C VAL A 567 -8.77 53.02 3.08
N ASP A 568 -9.24 53.87 2.16
CA ASP A 568 -8.79 55.25 2.05
C ASP A 568 -9.06 56.06 3.33
N GLU A 569 -10.16 55.78 4.03
CA GLU A 569 -10.42 56.36 5.35
C GLU A 569 -9.43 55.84 6.41
N TYR A 570 -9.20 54.51 6.46
CA TYR A 570 -8.27 53.90 7.40
C TYR A 570 -6.83 54.39 7.22
N LEU A 571 -6.40 54.63 5.99
CA LEU A 571 -5.04 55.10 5.65
C LEU A 571 -4.70 56.49 6.23
N LYS A 572 -5.69 57.28 6.66
CA LYS A 572 -5.45 58.57 7.35
C LYS A 572 -4.76 58.40 8.71
N ASN A 573 -4.64 57.17 9.21
CA ASN A 573 -4.04 56.83 10.51
C ASN A 573 -2.54 56.44 10.43
N GLU A 574 -1.84 56.80 9.35
CA GLU A 574 -0.40 56.51 9.16
C GLU A 574 0.52 57.08 10.25
N SER A 575 0.05 58.08 11.01
CA SER A 575 0.75 58.70 12.13
C SER A 575 0.24 58.25 13.51
N SER A 576 -0.49 57.13 13.58
CA SER A 576 -1.00 56.60 14.86
C SER A 576 0.13 56.20 15.81
N ASP A 577 -0.06 56.45 17.11
CA ASP A 577 0.85 55.98 18.16
C ASP A 577 0.84 54.45 18.29
N ASN A 578 -0.18 53.76 17.75
CA ASN A 578 -0.26 52.31 17.72
C ASN A 578 0.55 51.76 16.51
N PRO A 579 1.66 51.01 16.73
CA PRO A 579 2.47 50.45 15.66
C PRO A 579 1.71 49.43 14.80
N HIS A 580 0.77 48.65 15.36
CA HIS A 580 -0.02 47.69 14.58
C HIS A 580 -1.03 48.39 13.65
N VAL A 581 -1.56 49.57 14.02
CA VAL A 581 -2.38 50.38 13.11
C VAL A 581 -1.54 50.81 11.91
N ARG A 582 -0.33 51.34 12.16
CA ARG A 582 0.61 51.73 11.12
C ARG A 582 1.07 50.54 10.25
N ARG A 583 1.26 49.35 10.85
CA ARG A 583 1.54 48.08 10.13
C ARG A 583 0.46 47.78 9.09
N TRP A 584 -0.81 47.94 9.46
CA TRP A 584 -1.93 47.75 8.54
C TRP A 584 -2.00 48.84 7.48
N CYS A 585 -1.67 50.09 7.79
CA CYS A 585 -1.58 51.15 6.76
C CYS A 585 -0.57 50.78 5.65
N VAL A 586 0.62 50.28 6.01
CA VAL A 586 1.62 49.81 5.03
C VAL A 586 1.06 48.67 4.18
N SER A 587 0.43 47.68 4.82
CA SER A 587 -0.13 46.51 4.15
C SER A 587 -1.29 46.86 3.20
N LEU A 588 -2.18 47.77 3.62
CA LEU A 588 -3.33 48.22 2.84
C LEU A 588 -2.91 49.13 1.68
N ASN A 589 -1.93 50.02 1.87
CA ASN A 589 -1.34 50.79 0.78
C ASN A 589 -0.74 49.86 -0.29
N TYR A 590 -0.02 48.82 0.12
CA TYR A 590 0.52 47.83 -0.81
C TYR A 590 -0.60 47.12 -1.58
N LEU A 591 -1.66 46.71 -0.91
CA LEU A 591 -2.78 46.02 -1.55
C LEU A 591 -3.57 46.93 -2.51
N GLN A 592 -3.79 48.21 -2.16
CA GLN A 592 -4.33 49.22 -3.07
C GLN A 592 -3.46 49.39 -4.33
N ALA A 593 -2.13 49.41 -4.17
CA ALA A 593 -1.21 49.45 -5.29
C ALA A 593 -1.37 48.22 -6.21
N ARG A 594 -1.56 47.02 -5.63
CA ARG A 594 -1.79 45.78 -6.38
C ARG A 594 -3.10 45.81 -7.16
N PHE A 595 -4.20 46.29 -6.57
CA PHE A 595 -5.47 46.48 -7.28
C PHE A 595 -5.34 47.46 -8.45
N CYS A 596 -4.72 48.63 -8.22
CA CYS A 596 -4.48 49.61 -9.27
C CYS A 596 -3.60 49.05 -10.39
N HIS A 597 -2.56 48.27 -10.03
CA HIS A 597 -1.67 47.63 -10.99
C HIS A 597 -2.44 46.61 -11.85
N ARG A 598 -3.25 45.73 -11.24
CA ARG A 598 -4.10 44.77 -11.96
C ARG A 598 -5.11 45.46 -12.89
N ALA A 599 -5.64 46.60 -12.47
CA ALA A 599 -6.56 47.41 -13.27
C ALA A 599 -5.87 48.26 -14.36
N ASN A 600 -4.56 48.08 -14.59
CA ASN A 600 -3.74 48.87 -15.52
C ASN A 600 -3.75 50.39 -15.24
N ALA A 601 -4.01 50.80 -13.99
CA ALA A 601 -4.01 52.20 -13.55
C ALA A 601 -2.62 52.64 -13.04
N GLY A 602 -1.62 52.62 -13.94
CA GLY A 602 -0.20 52.77 -13.60
C GLY A 602 0.15 53.96 -12.69
N GLN A 603 -0.37 55.16 -12.97
CA GLN A 603 -0.10 56.35 -12.15
C GLN A 603 -0.67 56.25 -10.73
N ARG A 604 -1.85 55.65 -10.55
CA ARG A 604 -2.41 55.42 -9.21
C ARG A 604 -1.63 54.33 -8.47
N ALA A 605 -1.26 53.27 -9.17
CA ALA A 605 -0.42 52.20 -8.60
C ALA A 605 0.93 52.76 -8.11
N LEU A 606 1.60 53.61 -8.90
CA LEU A 606 2.84 54.27 -8.51
C LEU A 606 2.68 55.14 -7.26
N LYS A 607 1.58 55.88 -7.12
CA LYS A 607 1.29 56.67 -5.92
C LYS A 607 1.31 55.80 -4.66
N TYR A 608 0.57 54.70 -4.68
CA TYR A 608 0.49 53.79 -3.53
C TYR A 608 1.80 53.02 -3.30
N TYR A 609 2.45 52.47 -4.34
CA TYR A 609 3.75 51.81 -4.17
C TYR A 609 4.81 52.76 -3.59
N LYS A 610 4.85 54.01 -4.05
CA LYS A 610 5.76 55.02 -3.51
C LYS A 610 5.48 55.29 -2.03
N SER A 611 4.22 55.37 -1.63
CA SER A 611 3.85 55.51 -0.21
C SER A 611 4.34 54.33 0.64
N VAL A 612 4.24 53.09 0.14
CA VAL A 612 4.78 51.90 0.84
C VAL A 612 6.31 51.99 0.96
N VAL A 613 6.99 52.31 -0.14
CA VAL A 613 8.45 52.41 -0.20
C VAL A 613 9.00 53.52 0.71
N ASP A 614 8.26 54.62 0.86
CA ASP A 614 8.66 55.76 1.68
C ASP A 614 8.16 55.65 3.15
N SER A 615 7.46 54.56 3.52
CA SER A 615 6.95 54.35 4.88
C SER A 615 8.08 54.12 5.90
N GLU A 616 7.96 54.70 7.10
CA GLU A 616 8.87 54.42 8.21
C GLU A 616 8.41 53.13 8.91
N ILE A 617 9.17 52.04 8.76
CA ILE A 617 8.79 50.71 9.29
C ILE A 617 9.63 50.26 10.48
N PHE A 618 10.76 50.89 10.78
CA PHE A 618 11.66 50.42 11.83
C PHE A 618 11.12 50.71 13.23
N SER A 619 10.25 51.71 13.38
CA SER A 619 9.46 51.92 14.61
C SER A 619 8.16 51.08 14.67
N ILE A 620 7.93 50.21 13.68
CA ILE A 620 6.76 49.34 13.57
C ILE A 620 7.19 47.88 13.65
N THR A 621 7.83 47.38 12.60
CA THR A 621 8.52 46.08 12.55
C THR A 621 9.29 45.98 11.21
N PRO A 622 10.59 45.62 11.25
CA PRO A 622 11.39 45.40 10.04
C PRO A 622 10.84 44.34 9.07
N THR A 623 9.98 43.41 9.51
CA THR A 623 9.43 42.35 8.64
C THR A 623 8.48 42.90 7.57
N LEU A 624 7.98 44.13 7.74
CA LEU A 624 7.26 44.87 6.68
C LEU A 624 8.13 45.20 5.47
N GLY A 625 9.46 45.02 5.55
CA GLY A 625 10.37 45.09 4.42
C GLY A 625 9.91 44.24 3.24
N THR A 626 9.22 43.12 3.50
CA THR A 626 8.58 42.29 2.46
C THR A 626 7.72 43.11 1.50
N LYS A 627 6.95 44.07 2.02
CA LYS A 627 6.10 44.96 1.22
C LYS A 627 6.88 46.11 0.58
N GLN A 628 7.85 46.70 1.28
CA GLN A 628 8.65 47.80 0.73
C GLN A 628 9.50 47.37 -0.45
N VAL A 629 10.22 46.25 -0.33
CA VAL A 629 11.09 45.75 -1.39
C VAL A 629 10.27 45.28 -2.59
N SER A 630 9.15 44.60 -2.36
CA SER A 630 8.21 44.22 -3.42
C SER A 630 7.62 45.45 -4.11
N ALA A 631 7.20 46.48 -3.37
CA ALA A 631 6.67 47.72 -3.93
C ALA A 631 7.70 48.46 -4.80
N ALA A 632 8.96 48.52 -4.35
CA ALA A 632 10.06 49.11 -5.11
C ALA A 632 10.30 48.37 -6.44
N TYR A 633 10.27 47.03 -6.42
CA TYR A 633 10.38 46.23 -7.63
C TYR A 633 9.25 46.53 -8.63
N GLN A 634 8.00 46.47 -8.15
CA GLN A 634 6.80 46.68 -8.98
C GLN A 634 6.72 48.11 -9.52
N ALA A 635 7.04 49.13 -8.72
CA ALA A 635 7.12 50.50 -9.18
C ALA A 635 8.19 50.69 -10.26
N GLY A 636 9.36 50.05 -10.08
CA GLY A 636 10.42 50.06 -11.07
C GLY A 636 9.99 49.44 -12.41
N MET A 637 9.23 48.35 -12.38
CA MET A 637 8.65 47.74 -13.58
C MET A 637 7.67 48.69 -14.29
N ILE A 638 6.78 49.35 -13.56
CA ILE A 638 5.83 50.32 -14.15
C ILE A 638 6.56 51.50 -14.79
N HIS A 639 7.53 52.09 -14.09
CA HIS A 639 8.36 53.17 -14.64
C HIS A 639 9.12 52.72 -15.89
N TRP A 640 9.66 51.49 -15.88
CA TRP A 640 10.38 50.95 -17.03
C TRP A 640 9.48 50.82 -18.26
N SER A 641 8.28 50.25 -18.09
CA SER A 641 7.28 50.13 -19.16
C SER A 641 6.78 51.47 -19.68
N ALA A 642 6.84 52.54 -18.86
CA ALA A 642 6.50 53.90 -19.26
C ALA A 642 7.66 54.67 -19.96
N GLY A 643 8.84 54.06 -20.10
CA GLY A 643 10.04 54.72 -20.64
C GLY A 643 10.77 55.63 -19.63
N GLU A 644 10.35 55.62 -18.37
CA GLU A 644 10.90 56.43 -17.27
C GLU A 644 12.09 55.69 -16.62
N HIS A 645 13.13 55.44 -17.43
CA HIS A 645 14.22 54.53 -17.05
C HIS A 645 15.02 54.97 -15.82
N GLU A 646 15.20 56.28 -15.61
CA GLU A 646 15.93 56.77 -14.43
C GLU A 646 15.16 56.52 -13.14
N GLN A 647 13.85 56.71 -13.18
CA GLN A 647 12.94 56.44 -12.06
C GLN A 647 12.88 54.93 -11.77
N ALA A 648 12.84 54.10 -12.81
CA ALA A 648 12.89 52.64 -12.66
C ALA A 648 14.16 52.18 -11.92
N VAL A 649 15.33 52.67 -12.36
CA VAL A 649 16.62 52.36 -11.73
C VAL A 649 16.68 52.90 -10.29
N ALA A 650 16.12 54.07 -10.03
CA ALA A 650 16.07 54.63 -8.68
C ALA A 650 15.25 53.74 -7.72
N MET A 651 14.07 53.27 -8.16
CA MET A 651 13.22 52.37 -7.37
C MET A 651 13.94 51.05 -7.06
N TRP A 652 14.54 50.38 -8.05
CA TRP A 652 15.25 49.12 -7.79
C TRP A 652 16.46 49.30 -6.87
N LYS A 653 17.21 50.41 -6.99
CA LYS A 653 18.28 50.73 -6.04
C LYS A 653 17.75 50.92 -4.62
N GLN A 654 16.60 51.58 -4.48
CA GLN A 654 15.95 51.77 -3.19
C GLN A 654 15.51 50.42 -2.60
N GLY A 655 14.92 49.53 -3.40
CA GLY A 655 14.54 48.18 -2.97
C GLY A 655 15.72 47.37 -2.42
N VAL A 656 16.87 47.39 -3.10
CA VAL A 656 18.10 46.73 -2.59
C VAL A 656 18.55 47.33 -1.25
N ARG A 657 18.58 48.66 -1.12
CA ARG A 657 19.00 49.32 0.12
C ARG A 657 18.07 48.98 1.29
N LEU A 658 16.76 49.13 1.09
CA LEU A 658 15.76 48.84 2.10
C LEU A 658 15.85 47.39 2.59
N ALA A 659 16.11 46.43 1.69
CA ALA A 659 16.30 45.03 2.07
C ALA A 659 17.44 44.85 3.10
N PHE A 660 18.62 45.41 2.81
CA PHE A 660 19.78 45.30 3.70
C PHE A 660 19.64 46.14 4.97
N GLU A 661 18.91 47.26 4.94
CA GLU A 661 18.55 48.01 6.13
C GLU A 661 17.61 47.20 7.04
N CYS A 662 16.59 46.53 6.50
CA CYS A 662 15.71 45.63 7.25
C CYS A 662 16.48 44.49 7.92
N LEU A 663 17.39 43.83 7.19
CA LEU A 663 18.20 42.73 7.70
C LEU A 663 19.26 43.18 8.73
N SER A 664 19.56 44.47 8.77
CA SER A 664 20.50 45.08 9.73
C SER A 664 19.78 45.74 10.91
N ALA A 665 18.45 45.59 11.00
CA ALA A 665 17.65 46.17 12.08
C ALA A 665 17.95 45.51 13.44
N ASP A 666 17.36 46.05 14.51
CA ASP A 666 17.47 45.47 15.84
C ASP A 666 17.03 43.99 15.82
N MET A 667 17.91 43.12 16.31
CA MET A 667 17.66 41.68 16.42
C MET A 667 16.41 41.39 17.25
N LEU A 668 16.06 42.24 18.22
CA LEU A 668 14.84 42.06 19.02
C LEU A 668 13.56 42.25 18.19
N GLU A 669 13.56 43.26 17.31
CA GLU A 669 12.42 43.61 16.44
C GLU A 669 12.37 42.77 15.16
N PHE A 670 13.44 42.02 14.86
CA PHE A 670 13.50 41.11 13.72
C PHE A 670 13.40 39.64 14.13
N VAL A 671 14.28 39.16 15.00
CA VAL A 671 14.41 37.74 15.38
C VAL A 671 13.58 37.37 16.62
N GLY A 672 13.32 38.34 17.50
CA GLY A 672 12.65 38.11 18.78
C GLY A 672 13.61 37.51 19.81
N ASN A 673 13.21 36.39 20.44
CA ASN A 673 14.07 35.68 21.39
C ASN A 673 15.20 34.95 20.64
N ILE A 674 16.47 35.28 20.88
CA ILE A 674 17.56 34.57 20.18
C ILE A 674 17.74 33.12 20.61
N ASP A 675 17.34 32.79 21.85
CA ASP A 675 17.41 31.43 22.37
C ASP A 675 16.28 30.55 21.78
N GLU A 676 15.15 31.17 21.42
CA GLU A 676 13.98 30.53 20.81
C GLU A 676 13.36 31.43 19.71
N PRO A 677 14.00 31.54 18.54
CA PRO A 677 13.68 32.57 17.54
C PRO A 677 12.30 32.40 16.93
N PHE A 678 11.66 33.53 16.61
CA PHE A 678 10.39 33.54 15.90
C PHE A 678 10.60 33.15 14.44
N LEU A 679 10.32 31.88 14.10
CA LEU A 679 10.57 31.36 12.75
C LEU A 679 9.80 32.12 11.64
N PHE A 680 8.64 32.69 11.94
CA PHE A 680 7.88 33.44 10.93
C PHE A 680 8.64 34.69 10.44
N SER A 681 9.36 35.40 11.32
CA SER A 681 10.11 36.59 10.91
C SER A 681 11.38 36.23 10.15
N LEU A 682 11.99 35.07 10.44
CA LEU A 682 13.06 34.51 9.62
C LEU A 682 12.57 34.10 8.24
N ASN A 683 11.35 33.57 8.12
CA ASN A 683 10.75 33.33 6.80
C ASN A 683 10.53 34.65 6.03
N ASP A 684 10.13 35.73 6.70
CA ASP A 684 10.01 37.05 6.09
C ASP A 684 11.38 37.58 5.60
N SER A 685 12.49 37.24 6.26
CA SER A 685 13.84 37.59 5.79
C SER A 685 14.16 36.98 4.41
N VAL A 686 13.69 35.76 4.16
CA VAL A 686 13.88 35.09 2.86
C VAL A 686 13.12 35.85 1.78
N GLU A 687 11.90 36.30 2.06
CA GLU A 687 11.10 37.11 1.11
C GLU A 687 11.74 38.49 0.87
N ILE A 688 12.30 39.12 1.90
CA ILE A 688 13.03 40.39 1.76
C ILE A 688 14.26 40.21 0.85
N ILE A 689 15.04 39.14 1.06
CA ILE A 689 16.22 38.83 0.26
C ILE A 689 15.82 38.50 -1.19
N ASP A 690 14.77 37.70 -1.40
CA ASP A 690 14.28 37.38 -2.75
C ASP A 690 13.87 38.65 -3.50
N GLY A 691 13.15 39.56 -2.85
CA GLY A 691 12.83 40.87 -3.41
C GLY A 691 14.08 41.71 -3.74
N ALA A 692 15.12 41.62 -2.91
CA ALA A 692 16.40 42.29 -3.16
C ALA A 692 17.11 41.70 -4.40
N VAL A 693 17.08 40.37 -4.55
CA VAL A 693 17.60 39.65 -5.71
C VAL A 693 16.85 40.06 -6.97
N GLN A 694 15.52 40.21 -6.93
CA GLN A 694 14.74 40.71 -8.06
C GLN A 694 15.17 42.13 -8.47
N CYS A 695 15.27 43.05 -7.51
CA CYS A 695 15.73 44.42 -7.76
C CYS A 695 17.17 44.45 -8.33
N ALA A 696 18.08 43.67 -7.73
CA ALA A 696 19.48 43.60 -8.18
C ALA A 696 19.61 42.98 -9.58
N SER A 697 18.81 41.96 -9.88
CA SER A 697 18.76 41.33 -11.20
C SER A 697 18.23 42.30 -12.24
N ALA A 698 17.16 43.04 -11.93
CA ALA A 698 16.66 44.10 -12.80
C ALA A 698 17.74 45.15 -13.11
N LEU A 699 18.46 45.62 -12.08
CA LEU A 699 19.59 46.56 -12.25
C LEU A 699 20.70 45.99 -13.16
N ASN A 700 21.06 44.72 -12.99
CA ASN A 700 22.06 44.06 -13.83
C ASN A 700 21.59 43.95 -15.28
N ILE A 701 20.35 43.51 -15.51
CA ILE A 701 19.77 43.39 -16.86
C ILE A 701 19.78 44.76 -17.56
N VAL A 702 19.24 45.80 -16.93
CA VAL A 702 19.14 47.12 -17.57
C VAL A 702 20.49 47.82 -17.73
N SER A 703 21.52 47.43 -16.97
CA SER A 703 22.90 47.92 -17.19
C SER A 703 23.44 47.55 -18.58
N LYS A 704 22.91 46.48 -19.18
CA LYS A 704 23.28 45.97 -20.51
C LYS A 704 22.47 46.62 -21.65
N ARG A 705 21.64 47.64 -21.35
CA ARG A 705 20.74 48.28 -22.33
C ARG A 705 21.42 48.87 -23.55
N PHE A 706 22.71 49.18 -23.46
CA PHE A 706 23.49 49.71 -24.57
C PHE A 706 23.97 48.64 -25.56
N VAL A 707 23.82 47.35 -25.22
CA VAL A 707 24.33 46.20 -25.99
C VAL A 707 23.22 45.18 -26.31
N ALA A 708 22.09 45.21 -25.60
CA ALA A 708 20.94 44.34 -25.81
C ALA A 708 19.73 45.09 -26.37
N SER A 709 18.86 44.40 -27.11
CA SER A 709 17.61 44.98 -27.61
C SER A 709 16.61 45.21 -26.48
N GLU A 710 15.72 46.19 -26.65
CA GLU A 710 14.69 46.51 -25.66
C GLU A 710 13.72 45.33 -25.41
N SER A 711 13.40 44.57 -26.47
CA SER A 711 12.60 43.34 -26.38
C SER A 711 13.27 42.27 -25.52
N PHE A 712 14.60 42.09 -25.65
CA PHE A 712 15.34 41.15 -24.80
C PHE A 712 15.32 41.60 -23.33
N ILE A 713 15.50 42.90 -23.07
CA ILE A 713 15.48 43.44 -21.71
C ILE A 713 14.12 43.23 -21.05
N LEU A 714 13.02 43.53 -21.77
CA LEU A 714 11.66 43.30 -21.27
C LEU A 714 11.41 41.83 -20.97
N SER A 715 11.82 40.93 -21.88
CA SER A 715 11.69 39.48 -21.67
C SER A 715 12.49 39.00 -20.45
N ALA A 716 13.71 39.50 -20.26
CA ALA A 716 14.56 39.13 -19.12
C ALA A 716 14.02 39.66 -17.78
N LEU A 717 13.45 40.88 -17.76
CA LEU A 717 12.80 41.44 -16.57
C LEU A 717 11.51 40.67 -16.21
N ASP A 718 10.75 40.27 -17.21
CA ASP A 718 9.56 39.43 -17.03
C ASP A 718 9.93 38.04 -16.49
N GLU A 719 11.05 37.47 -16.95
CA GLU A 719 11.60 36.22 -16.42
C GLU A 719 12.05 36.32 -14.96
N VAL A 720 12.68 37.42 -14.54
CA VAL A 720 12.99 37.69 -13.12
C VAL A 720 11.73 37.71 -12.26
N SER A 721 10.63 38.26 -12.78
CA SER A 721 9.35 38.29 -12.08
C SER A 721 8.76 36.89 -11.91
N ARG A 722 8.94 36.00 -12.90
CA ARG A 722 8.48 34.60 -12.87
C ARG A 722 9.35 33.69 -12.01
N ASN A 723 10.66 33.93 -11.98
CA ASN A 723 11.65 33.09 -11.31
C ASN A 723 11.96 33.51 -9.86
N ALA A 724 11.12 34.36 -9.25
CA ALA A 724 11.17 34.62 -7.81
C ALA A 724 11.11 33.29 -7.05
N LEU A 725 12.00 33.09 -6.07
CA LEU A 725 12.13 31.82 -5.34
C LEU A 725 10.78 31.33 -4.79
N ARG A 726 9.93 32.26 -4.33
CA ARG A 726 8.60 31.93 -3.81
C ARG A 726 7.56 31.63 -4.89
N SER A 727 7.64 32.23 -6.07
CA SER A 727 6.77 31.85 -7.21
C SER A 727 7.12 30.46 -7.73
N ALA A 728 8.40 30.12 -7.77
CA ALA A 728 8.86 28.76 -8.08
C ALA A 728 8.47 27.77 -6.98
N PHE A 729 8.64 28.12 -5.69
CA PHE A 729 8.25 27.27 -4.56
C PHE A 729 6.74 27.09 -4.44
N ASN A 730 5.93 28.15 -4.59
CA ASN A 730 4.47 28.06 -4.58
C ASN A 730 3.96 27.27 -5.78
N LYS A 731 4.56 27.43 -6.96
CA LYS A 731 4.23 26.62 -8.13
C LYS A 731 4.54 25.14 -7.88
N VAL A 732 5.73 24.83 -7.36
CA VAL A 732 6.09 23.46 -6.97
C VAL A 732 5.18 22.92 -5.86
N SER A 733 4.82 23.73 -4.86
CA SER A 733 3.95 23.32 -3.74
C SER A 733 2.49 23.15 -4.17
N GLN A 734 2.01 23.96 -5.12
CA GLN A 734 0.68 23.87 -5.70
C GLN A 734 0.62 22.68 -6.67
N GLU A 735 1.62 22.49 -7.52
CA GLU A 735 1.79 21.29 -8.34
C GLU A 735 1.91 20.03 -7.47
N LEU A 736 2.56 20.11 -6.31
CA LEU A 736 2.63 19.02 -5.34
C LEU A 736 1.27 18.75 -4.66
N GLN A 737 0.49 19.79 -4.36
CA GLN A 737 -0.86 19.64 -3.82
C GLN A 737 -1.85 19.09 -4.87
N GLU A 738 -1.84 19.61 -6.10
CA GLU A 738 -2.66 19.14 -7.21
C GLU A 738 -2.29 17.71 -7.60
N CYS A 739 -0.99 17.41 -7.68
CA CYS A 739 -0.49 16.04 -7.89
C CYS A 739 -0.83 15.12 -6.71
N SER A 740 -0.87 15.62 -5.46
CA SER A 740 -1.31 14.82 -4.31
C SER A 740 -2.81 14.51 -4.37
N ALA A 741 -3.66 15.48 -4.77
CA ALA A 741 -5.10 15.28 -4.92
C ALA A 741 -5.43 14.37 -6.10
N GLU A 742 -4.72 14.53 -7.23
CA GLU A 742 -4.85 13.68 -8.40
C GLU A 742 -4.32 12.27 -8.13
N LYS A 743 -3.23 12.14 -7.35
CA LYS A 743 -2.72 10.85 -6.86
C LYS A 743 -3.74 10.17 -5.95
N VAL A 744 -4.40 10.89 -5.04
CA VAL A 744 -5.47 10.34 -4.19
C VAL A 744 -6.66 9.87 -5.05
N SER A 745 -7.06 10.65 -6.06
CA SER A 745 -8.12 10.28 -7.02
C SER A 745 -7.75 9.09 -7.92
N LEU A 746 -6.50 9.02 -8.38
CA LEU A 746 -5.96 7.89 -9.14
C LEU A 746 -5.83 6.64 -8.27
N HIS A 747 -5.39 6.77 -7.02
CA HIS A 747 -5.36 5.66 -6.07
C HIS A 747 -6.78 5.18 -5.75
N ALA A 748 -7.76 6.07 -5.63
CA ALA A 748 -9.15 5.68 -5.45
C ALA A 748 -9.68 4.87 -6.65
N ARG A 749 -9.45 5.34 -7.89
CA ARG A 749 -9.84 4.60 -9.11
C ARG A 749 -9.08 3.29 -9.31
N LEU A 750 -7.79 3.26 -8.94
CA LEU A 750 -6.97 2.05 -8.99
C LEU A 750 -7.46 1.04 -7.96
N ASN A 751 -7.81 1.49 -6.75
CA ASN A 751 -8.38 0.66 -5.70
C ASN A 751 -9.78 0.14 -6.06
N GLU A 752 -10.61 0.93 -6.73
CA GLU A 752 -11.88 0.46 -7.33
C GLU A 752 -11.64 -0.63 -8.38
N THR A 753 -10.66 -0.44 -9.25
CA THR A 753 -10.30 -1.42 -10.30
C THR A 753 -9.71 -2.70 -9.70
N LEU A 754 -8.87 -2.57 -8.67
CA LEU A 754 -8.29 -3.70 -7.93
C LEU A 754 -9.36 -4.44 -7.12
N SER A 755 -10.36 -3.75 -6.57
CA SER A 755 -11.48 -4.38 -5.86
C SER A 755 -12.40 -5.13 -6.82
N ALA A 756 -12.69 -4.55 -7.99
CA ALA A 756 -13.44 -5.23 -9.05
C ALA A 756 -12.68 -6.47 -9.56
N LYS A 757 -11.35 -6.39 -9.65
CA LYS A 757 -10.47 -7.52 -10.00
C LYS A 757 -10.48 -8.60 -8.92
N GLN A 758 -10.29 -8.23 -7.65
CA GLN A 758 -10.32 -9.15 -6.51
C GLN A 758 -11.67 -9.87 -6.42
N TYR A 759 -12.78 -9.16 -6.60
CA TYR A 759 -14.12 -9.79 -6.65
C TYR A 759 -14.27 -10.80 -7.78
N ALA A 760 -13.71 -10.51 -8.96
CA ALA A 760 -13.69 -11.45 -10.07
C ALA A 760 -12.77 -12.66 -9.81
N GLU A 761 -11.65 -12.45 -9.11
CA GLU A 761 -10.71 -13.50 -8.72
C GLU A 761 -11.30 -14.40 -7.63
N ASP A 762 -11.92 -13.85 -6.58
CA ASP A 762 -12.59 -14.60 -5.52
C ASP A 762 -13.76 -15.43 -6.09
N LEU A 763 -14.50 -14.87 -7.06
CA LEU A 763 -15.54 -15.61 -7.78
C LEU A 763 -14.94 -16.72 -8.65
N ALA A 764 -13.77 -16.51 -9.26
CA ALA A 764 -13.07 -17.53 -10.04
C ALA A 764 -12.52 -18.65 -9.13
N PHE A 765 -11.99 -18.32 -7.95
CA PHE A 765 -11.53 -19.30 -6.96
C PHE A 765 -12.68 -20.14 -6.40
N ALA A 766 -13.82 -19.50 -6.08
CA ALA A 766 -15.02 -20.23 -5.66
C ALA A 766 -15.49 -21.23 -6.74
N ARG A 767 -15.37 -20.88 -8.03
CA ARG A 767 -15.66 -21.80 -9.15
C ARG A 767 -14.58 -22.87 -9.34
N LEU A 768 -13.33 -22.56 -9.04
CA LEU A 768 -12.21 -23.51 -9.12
C LEU A 768 -12.31 -24.58 -8.02
N ASP A 769 -12.72 -24.21 -6.81
CA ASP A 769 -13.03 -25.16 -5.73
C ASP A 769 -14.22 -26.06 -6.09
N GLU A 770 -15.25 -25.49 -6.73
CA GLU A 770 -16.38 -26.27 -7.27
C GLU A 770 -15.91 -27.30 -8.31
N ILE A 771 -14.99 -26.91 -9.21
CA ILE A 771 -14.39 -27.79 -10.22
C ILE A 771 -13.49 -28.85 -9.55
N TYR A 772 -12.69 -28.49 -8.54
CA TYR A 772 -11.85 -29.46 -7.83
C TYR A 772 -12.65 -30.51 -7.09
N ASN A 773 -13.76 -30.11 -6.46
CA ASN A 773 -14.70 -31.04 -5.83
C ASN A 773 -15.31 -31.99 -6.85
N LEU A 774 -15.76 -31.48 -8.01
CA LEU A 774 -16.28 -32.30 -9.10
C LEU A 774 -15.23 -33.22 -9.72
N CYS A 775 -13.97 -32.77 -9.86
CA CYS A 775 -12.86 -33.59 -10.34
C CYS A 775 -12.49 -34.70 -9.35
N SER A 776 -12.51 -34.42 -8.04
CA SER A 776 -12.31 -35.42 -7.00
C SER A 776 -13.41 -36.48 -7.01
N GLU A 777 -14.65 -36.05 -7.21
CA GLU A 777 -15.80 -36.95 -7.34
C GLU A 777 -15.71 -37.81 -8.60
N ASN A 778 -15.30 -37.22 -9.73
CA ASN A 778 -15.05 -37.96 -10.98
C ASN A 778 -13.90 -38.97 -10.84
N GLN A 779 -12.82 -38.61 -10.14
CA GLN A 779 -11.71 -39.53 -9.87
C GLN A 779 -12.19 -40.70 -9.01
N ARG A 780 -13.02 -40.44 -7.99
CA ARG A 780 -13.60 -41.49 -7.16
C ARG A 780 -14.49 -42.44 -7.97
N VAL A 781 -15.25 -41.90 -8.92
CA VAL A 781 -16.07 -42.72 -9.86
C VAL A 781 -15.18 -43.51 -10.82
N GLN A 782 -14.08 -42.95 -11.33
CA GLN A 782 -13.12 -43.67 -12.16
C GLN A 782 -12.39 -44.78 -11.41
N ASP A 783 -12.03 -44.56 -10.14
CA ASP A 783 -11.42 -45.58 -9.29
C ASP A 783 -12.40 -46.72 -8.98
N GLN A 784 -13.69 -46.40 -8.77
CA GLN A 784 -14.75 -47.39 -8.64
C GLN A 784 -14.97 -48.19 -9.93
N LEU A 785 -14.93 -47.52 -11.09
CA LEU A 785 -15.04 -48.17 -12.39
C LEU A 785 -13.87 -49.12 -12.63
N LYS A 786 -12.64 -48.68 -12.32
CA LYS A 786 -11.43 -49.49 -12.42
C LYS A 786 -11.48 -50.70 -11.49
N SER A 787 -11.91 -50.52 -10.25
CA SER A 787 -12.14 -51.64 -9.32
C SER A 787 -13.18 -52.63 -9.86
N THR A 788 -14.19 -52.13 -10.59
CA THR A 788 -15.23 -52.97 -11.21
C THR A 788 -14.68 -53.71 -12.43
N GLU A 789 -13.84 -53.08 -13.24
CA GLU A 789 -13.14 -53.69 -14.38
C GLU A 789 -12.10 -54.72 -13.95
N ASP A 790 -11.37 -54.46 -12.86
CA ASP A 790 -10.44 -55.42 -12.26
C ASP A 790 -11.20 -56.63 -11.69
N ALA A 791 -12.35 -56.41 -11.03
CA ALA A 791 -13.23 -57.48 -10.58
C ALA A 791 -13.83 -58.28 -11.76
N LYS A 792 -14.16 -57.62 -12.87
CA LYS A 792 -14.60 -58.26 -14.11
C LYS A 792 -13.49 -59.09 -14.76
N SER A 793 -12.27 -58.55 -14.90
CA SER A 793 -11.11 -59.28 -15.41
C SER A 793 -10.77 -60.48 -14.52
N TYR A 794 -10.88 -60.33 -13.20
CA TYR A 794 -10.73 -61.44 -12.27
C TYR A 794 -11.82 -62.50 -12.47
N ALA A 795 -13.08 -62.11 -12.60
CA ALA A 795 -14.19 -63.02 -12.89
C ALA A 795 -14.04 -63.73 -14.25
N GLU A 796 -13.56 -63.03 -15.28
CA GLU A 796 -13.25 -63.59 -16.60
C GLU A 796 -12.08 -64.58 -16.52
N SER A 797 -11.02 -64.25 -15.78
CA SER A 797 -9.88 -65.17 -15.56
C SER A 797 -10.31 -66.42 -14.79
N LEU A 798 -11.22 -66.26 -13.82
CA LEU A 798 -11.79 -67.37 -13.05
C LEU A 798 -12.74 -68.21 -13.93
N ALA A 799 -13.52 -67.58 -14.81
CA ALA A 799 -14.37 -68.27 -15.78
C ALA A 799 -13.53 -69.05 -16.81
N ILE A 800 -12.44 -68.48 -17.31
CA ILE A 800 -11.47 -69.16 -18.20
C ILE A 800 -10.80 -70.32 -17.46
N SER A 801 -10.40 -70.14 -16.20
CA SER A 801 -9.84 -71.21 -15.38
C SER A 801 -10.86 -72.33 -15.12
N ARG A 802 -12.13 -72.00 -14.88
CA ARG A 802 -13.23 -72.95 -14.71
C ARG A 802 -13.60 -73.65 -16.02
N LEU A 803 -13.54 -72.97 -17.14
CA LEU A 803 -13.67 -73.54 -18.49
C LEU A 803 -12.52 -74.50 -18.78
N ALA A 804 -11.28 -74.14 -18.45
CA ALA A 804 -10.13 -75.04 -18.58
C ALA A 804 -10.23 -76.26 -17.65
N GLN A 805 -10.81 -76.12 -16.45
CA GLN A 805 -11.12 -77.24 -15.56
C GLN A 805 -12.27 -78.13 -16.09
N LEU A 806 -13.27 -77.52 -16.74
CA LEU A 806 -14.35 -78.24 -17.44
C LEU A 806 -13.83 -78.97 -18.68
N ASP A 807 -12.92 -78.36 -19.44
CA ASP A 807 -12.25 -78.98 -20.58
C ASP A 807 -11.36 -80.12 -20.11
N ALA A 808 -10.62 -79.97 -19.01
CA ALA A 808 -9.84 -81.06 -18.39
C ALA A 808 -10.73 -82.20 -17.84
N LEU A 809 -11.96 -81.90 -17.42
CA LEU A 809 -12.97 -82.91 -17.06
C LEU A 809 -13.60 -83.56 -18.31
N SER A 810 -13.70 -82.82 -19.43
CA SER A 810 -14.12 -83.34 -20.73
C SER A 810 -13.03 -84.18 -21.41
N ASP A 811 -11.76 -83.93 -21.10
CA ASP A 811 -10.60 -84.67 -21.62
C ASP A 811 -10.36 -85.98 -20.86
N ASN A 812 -10.95 -86.14 -19.66
CA ASN A 812 -11.07 -87.45 -19.01
C ASN A 812 -12.11 -88.37 -19.68
N ARG A 813 -12.78 -87.90 -20.75
CA ARG A 813 -13.53 -88.75 -21.68
C ARG A 813 -12.66 -89.37 -22.79
N SER A 814 -11.35 -89.05 -22.84
CA SER A 814 -10.38 -89.69 -23.74
C SER A 814 -9.61 -90.87 -23.13
N ARG A 815 -9.96 -91.31 -21.91
CA ARG A 815 -9.46 -92.56 -21.27
C ARG A 815 -10.52 -93.68 -21.11
N PHE A 816 -11.61 -93.60 -21.88
CA PHE A 816 -12.43 -94.74 -22.29
C PHE A 816 -12.59 -94.56 -23.81
N ASP A 817 -11.63 -94.98 -24.64
CA ASP A 817 -11.69 -96.31 -25.24
C ASP A 817 -10.30 -96.90 -25.53
N LYS A 818 -9.62 -97.33 -24.46
CA LYS A 818 -8.86 -98.60 -24.48
C LYS A 818 -9.66 -99.70 -23.80
N ILE A 819 -10.95 -99.74 -24.12
CA ILE A 819 -11.85 -100.90 -24.06
C ILE A 819 -12.71 -100.72 -25.31
N ASN A 820 -12.72 -101.54 -26.32
CA ASN A 820 -11.89 -102.63 -26.79
C ASN A 820 -12.31 -102.69 -28.28
N PHE A 821 -11.43 -102.93 -29.23
CA PHE A 821 -11.05 -104.31 -29.51
C PHE A 821 -12.26 -105.29 -29.48
N LEU A 822 -13.43 -104.89 -29.94
CA LEU A 822 -14.52 -105.76 -30.41
C LEU A 822 -15.48 -104.84 -31.18
N CYS A 823 -15.23 -104.57 -32.45
CA CYS A 823 -15.64 -105.43 -33.56
C CYS A 823 -16.60 -104.60 -34.41
N SER A 824 -16.12 -104.26 -35.61
CA SER A 824 -16.86 -104.48 -36.86
C SER A 824 -18.38 -104.59 -36.72
N GLU A 825 -19.11 -103.56 -37.14
CA GLU A 825 -20.00 -103.69 -38.29
C GLU A 825 -20.56 -102.35 -38.74
N ASN A 826 -20.39 -102.13 -40.04
CA ASN A 826 -21.28 -101.45 -40.97
C ASN A 826 -22.53 -100.76 -40.40
N ASN A 827 -22.64 -99.49 -40.80
CA ASN A 827 -23.81 -98.94 -41.48
C ASN A 827 -25.13 -99.65 -41.20
N GLU A 828 -25.90 -99.09 -40.29
CA GLU A 828 -27.34 -99.01 -40.48
C GLU A 828 -27.88 -97.94 -39.53
N LEU A 829 -28.91 -97.22 -39.98
CA LEU A 829 -29.87 -96.56 -39.10
C LEU A 829 -29.32 -95.32 -38.35
N ARG A 830 -29.19 -94.16 -38.97
CA ARG A 830 -30.29 -93.48 -39.70
C ARG A 830 -31.68 -93.60 -39.07
N LYS A 831 -31.82 -94.02 -37.80
CA LYS A 831 -33.15 -94.30 -37.25
C LYS A 831 -33.26 -94.20 -35.74
N GLN A 832 -32.65 -93.17 -35.15
CA GLN A 832 -33.23 -92.51 -33.98
C GLN A 832 -33.12 -90.97 -34.10
N LEU A 833 -33.41 -90.47 -35.30
CA LEU A 833 -34.31 -89.33 -35.40
C LEU A 833 -35.56 -89.69 -34.58
N GLU A 834 -36.07 -88.72 -33.84
CA GLU A 834 -37.47 -88.70 -33.42
C GLU A 834 -37.92 -89.86 -32.54
N LEU A 835 -38.21 -89.47 -31.30
CA LEU A 835 -39.34 -89.89 -30.46
C LEU A 835 -38.87 -90.28 -29.08
N THR A 836 -38.41 -89.29 -28.32
CA THR A 836 -38.79 -89.21 -26.91
C THR A 836 -38.76 -87.73 -26.54
N GLU A 837 -39.65 -86.98 -27.18
CA GLU A 837 -40.93 -86.66 -26.55
C GLU A 837 -40.70 -85.74 -25.36
N ASN A 838 -41.01 -84.47 -25.61
CA ASN A 838 -41.99 -83.77 -24.79
C ASN A 838 -41.90 -84.06 -23.29
N ALA A 839 -41.22 -83.13 -22.62
CA ALA A 839 -41.91 -82.30 -21.65
C ALA A 839 -42.80 -83.08 -20.67
N LYS A 840 -42.15 -83.79 -19.75
CA LYS A 840 -42.71 -84.26 -18.48
C LYS A 840 -41.47 -84.65 -17.68
N LYS A 841 -41.17 -84.12 -16.51
CA LYS A 841 -42.06 -83.73 -15.42
C LYS A 841 -41.13 -83.20 -14.33
N ASN A 842 -41.56 -82.11 -13.71
CA ASN A 842 -41.55 -81.86 -12.27
C ASN A 842 -40.20 -82.05 -11.56
N SER A 843 -39.66 -80.96 -11.04
CA SER A 843 -39.94 -80.56 -9.65
C SER A 843 -39.30 -81.53 -8.66
N ASP A 844 -38.60 -80.94 -7.70
CA ASP A 844 -38.15 -81.58 -6.47
C ASP A 844 -36.79 -82.27 -6.61
N PHE A 845 -35.72 -81.55 -6.25
CA PHE A 845 -35.01 -81.92 -5.00
C PHE A 845 -33.85 -80.97 -4.62
N LEU A 846 -33.38 -80.04 -5.46
CA LEU A 846 -32.18 -79.23 -5.12
C LEU A 846 -32.40 -77.72 -4.98
N ALA A 847 -33.66 -77.28 -4.94
CA ALA A 847 -34.01 -75.89 -4.57
C ALA A 847 -34.34 -75.74 -3.06
N ILE A 848 -34.45 -76.86 -2.32
CA ILE A 848 -34.87 -76.88 -0.90
C ILE A 848 -33.67 -76.87 0.07
N SER A 849 -32.43 -77.07 -0.39
CA SER A 849 -31.25 -77.09 0.49
C SER A 849 -30.44 -75.79 0.54
N ARG A 850 -30.76 -74.77 -0.28
CA ARG A 850 -30.06 -73.46 -0.25
C ARG A 850 -30.94 -72.27 0.11
N LEU A 851 -32.24 -72.49 0.28
CA LEU A 851 -33.18 -71.48 0.77
C LEU A 851 -33.11 -71.30 2.30
N ASN A 852 -32.64 -72.32 3.05
CA ASN A 852 -32.61 -72.29 4.52
C ASN A 852 -31.36 -71.64 5.14
N GLU A 853 -30.38 -71.18 4.34
CA GLU A 853 -29.22 -70.42 4.83
C GLU A 853 -29.32 -68.90 4.56
N LEU A 854 -30.33 -68.45 3.81
CA LEU A 854 -30.53 -67.02 3.51
C LEU A 854 -31.70 -66.39 4.27
N ASP A 855 -32.59 -67.19 4.86
CA ASP A 855 -33.69 -66.70 5.71
C ASP A 855 -33.30 -66.46 7.19
N ALA A 856 -32.02 -66.68 7.56
CA ALA A 856 -31.54 -66.41 8.92
C ALA A 856 -30.87 -65.02 9.10
N LEU A 857 -30.78 -64.18 8.06
CA LEU A 857 -30.18 -62.84 8.14
C LEU A 857 -31.01 -61.74 7.48
N ASN A 858 -32.34 -61.83 7.60
CA ASN A 858 -33.25 -60.73 7.25
C ASN A 858 -33.75 -59.97 8.49
N VAL A 859 -32.87 -59.24 9.21
CA VAL A 859 -33.31 -58.34 10.32
C VAL A 859 -32.57 -56.99 10.39
N LYS A 860 -31.68 -56.63 9.44
CA LYS A 860 -30.94 -55.35 9.55
C LYS A 860 -30.82 -54.56 8.25
N SER A 861 -31.88 -54.52 7.44
CA SER A 861 -31.97 -53.64 6.26
C SER A 861 -33.29 -52.86 6.14
N THR A 862 -34.16 -52.93 7.14
CA THR A 862 -35.44 -52.19 7.17
C THR A 862 -35.42 -50.94 8.06
N GLU A 863 -34.24 -50.54 8.56
CA GLU A 863 -34.04 -49.25 9.25
C GLU A 863 -33.23 -48.24 8.42
N GLN A 864 -32.62 -48.64 7.30
CA GLN A 864 -31.85 -47.73 6.43
C GLN A 864 -32.64 -47.21 5.22
N ALA A 865 -33.84 -47.74 4.94
CA ALA A 865 -34.71 -47.25 3.86
C ALA A 865 -35.60 -46.06 4.26
N ILE A 866 -35.67 -45.72 5.55
CA ILE A 866 -36.39 -44.52 6.04
C ILE A 866 -35.49 -43.29 6.02
N GLN A 867 -34.17 -43.46 6.07
CA GLN A 867 -33.22 -42.35 6.13
C GLN A 867 -32.93 -41.72 4.76
N PHE A 868 -33.15 -42.45 3.66
CA PHE A 868 -32.98 -41.93 2.28
C PHE A 868 -34.21 -41.18 1.75
N GLY A 869 -35.36 -41.26 2.44
CA GLY A 869 -36.57 -40.52 2.05
C GLY A 869 -36.59 -39.08 2.54
N VAL A 870 -35.87 -38.78 3.63
CA VAL A 870 -35.84 -37.43 4.22
C VAL A 870 -34.82 -36.53 3.50
N GLU A 871 -33.68 -37.08 3.05
CA GLU A 871 -32.68 -36.31 2.28
C GLU A 871 -33.13 -35.97 0.85
N LEU A 872 -34.09 -36.73 0.28
CA LEU A 872 -34.64 -36.47 -1.05
C LEU A 872 -35.75 -35.39 -1.04
N GLU A 873 -36.47 -35.23 0.06
CA GLU A 873 -37.39 -34.10 0.27
C GLU A 873 -36.62 -32.80 0.52
N GLU A 874 -35.51 -32.84 1.27
CA GLU A 874 -34.68 -31.65 1.56
C GLU A 874 -33.97 -31.10 0.31
N LEU A 875 -33.49 -31.99 -0.58
CA LEU A 875 -32.92 -31.60 -1.87
C LEU A 875 -33.97 -31.10 -2.88
N THR A 876 -35.21 -31.57 -2.79
CA THR A 876 -36.32 -31.11 -3.65
C THR A 876 -36.81 -29.72 -3.23
N ASP A 877 -36.84 -29.44 -1.93
CA ASP A 877 -37.19 -28.12 -1.38
C ASP A 877 -36.07 -27.07 -1.64
N GLN A 878 -34.79 -27.49 -1.61
CA GLN A 878 -33.66 -26.63 -2.00
C GLN A 878 -33.64 -26.33 -3.51
N LEU A 879 -34.07 -27.27 -4.36
CA LEU A 879 -34.22 -27.03 -5.80
C LEU A 879 -35.36 -26.05 -6.10
N GLN A 880 -36.50 -26.14 -5.41
CA GLN A 880 -37.61 -25.19 -5.54
C GLN A 880 -37.29 -23.77 -5.02
N ALA A 881 -36.45 -23.65 -3.99
CA ALA A 881 -35.93 -22.36 -3.53
C ALA A 881 -34.98 -21.73 -4.56
N THR A 882 -34.20 -22.56 -5.26
CA THR A 882 -33.26 -22.13 -6.31
C THR A 882 -33.99 -21.73 -7.60
N GLU A 883 -35.09 -22.40 -7.97
CA GLU A 883 -35.96 -21.98 -9.07
C GLU A 883 -36.70 -20.67 -8.79
N LYS A 884 -37.09 -20.39 -7.53
CA LYS A 884 -37.65 -19.08 -7.13
C LYS A 884 -36.61 -17.96 -7.19
N ALA A 885 -35.36 -18.22 -6.81
CA ALA A 885 -34.27 -17.26 -6.92
C ALA A 885 -33.89 -16.98 -8.38
N LYS A 886 -33.94 -18.00 -9.25
CA LYS A 886 -33.80 -17.85 -10.71
C LYS A 886 -34.93 -17.00 -11.31
N GLY A 887 -36.18 -17.20 -10.89
CA GLY A 887 -37.31 -16.38 -11.32
C GLY A 887 -37.22 -14.91 -10.88
N TYR A 888 -36.66 -14.63 -9.69
CA TYR A 888 -36.40 -13.26 -9.23
C TYR A 888 -35.28 -12.60 -10.04
N ALA A 889 -34.19 -13.31 -10.32
CA ALA A 889 -33.09 -12.84 -11.16
C ALA A 889 -33.53 -12.60 -12.62
N GLU A 890 -34.38 -13.46 -13.19
CA GLU A 890 -34.98 -13.25 -14.51
C GLU A 890 -35.91 -12.02 -14.54
N SER A 891 -36.68 -11.77 -13.48
CA SER A 891 -37.54 -10.58 -13.37
C SER A 891 -36.76 -9.27 -13.23
N LEU A 892 -35.64 -9.29 -12.51
CA LEU A 892 -34.76 -8.15 -12.32
C LEU A 892 -33.93 -7.88 -13.59
N ALA A 893 -33.50 -8.94 -14.28
CA ALA A 893 -32.89 -8.83 -15.60
C ALA A 893 -33.86 -8.27 -16.64
N LEU A 894 -35.13 -8.70 -16.65
CA LEU A 894 -36.19 -8.11 -17.51
C LEU A 894 -36.47 -6.65 -17.17
N SER A 895 -36.48 -6.26 -15.89
CA SER A 895 -36.65 -4.87 -15.47
C SER A 895 -35.47 -3.99 -15.91
N ARG A 896 -34.24 -4.49 -15.80
CA ARG A 896 -33.01 -3.78 -16.18
C ARG A 896 -32.79 -3.76 -17.69
N LEU A 897 -33.23 -4.78 -18.43
CA LEU A 897 -33.26 -4.79 -19.90
C LEU A 897 -34.29 -3.79 -20.44
N ASN A 898 -35.44 -3.64 -19.77
CA ASN A 898 -36.46 -2.64 -20.12
C ASN A 898 -36.03 -1.20 -19.81
N GLU A 899 -35.20 -0.97 -18.79
CA GLU A 899 -34.57 0.34 -18.53
C GLU A 899 -33.44 0.68 -19.50
N ILE A 900 -32.66 -0.32 -19.95
CA ILE A 900 -31.60 -0.13 -20.96
C ILE A 900 -32.18 0.00 -22.39
N GLY A 901 -33.37 -0.55 -22.64
CA GLY A 901 -34.10 -0.41 -23.91
C GLY A 901 -34.86 0.90 -24.09
N ALA A 902 -35.05 1.71 -23.05
CA ALA A 902 -35.81 2.98 -23.12
C ALA A 902 -34.97 4.21 -23.54
N LEU A 903 -33.68 4.04 -23.85
CA LEU A 903 -32.74 5.13 -24.15
C LEU A 903 -31.91 4.97 -25.44
N ASN A 904 -32.45 4.36 -26.50
CA ASN A 904 -32.09 4.82 -27.85
C ASN A 904 -33.11 4.47 -28.95
N VAL A 905 -34.09 5.38 -29.05
CA VAL A 905 -34.59 6.02 -30.27
C VAL A 905 -35.38 5.16 -31.26
N GLU A 906 -36.71 5.32 -31.16
CA GLU A 906 -37.45 6.13 -32.14
C GLU A 906 -36.94 6.06 -33.60
N SER A 907 -36.99 4.88 -34.21
CA SER A 907 -37.19 4.73 -35.66
C SER A 907 -37.59 3.29 -35.99
N MET A 908 -38.69 2.88 -35.39
CA MET A 908 -39.58 1.91 -36.02
C MET A 908 -40.13 2.55 -37.29
N GLU A 909 -39.60 2.16 -38.45
CA GLU A 909 -40.45 2.18 -39.64
C GLU A 909 -40.29 0.89 -40.43
N GLN A 910 -41.10 -0.05 -39.93
CA GLN A 910 -42.04 -0.77 -40.76
C GLN A 910 -41.41 -1.73 -41.76
N ALA A 911 -41.42 -2.96 -41.28
CA ALA A 911 -42.22 -3.99 -41.92
C ALA A 911 -41.71 -4.38 -43.31
N LYS A 912 -41.23 -5.60 -43.44
CA LYS A 912 -42.16 -6.72 -43.58
C LYS A 912 -41.27 -7.95 -43.67
N GLN A 913 -41.40 -8.86 -42.73
CA GLN A 913 -41.87 -10.21 -43.04
C GLN A 913 -41.65 -11.07 -41.82
N PHE A 914 -42.76 -11.29 -41.14
CA PHE A 914 -43.03 -12.37 -40.20
C PHE A 914 -42.85 -13.75 -40.86
N GLY A 915 -41.66 -14.02 -41.37
CA GLY A 915 -41.31 -15.25 -42.09
C GLY A 915 -39.85 -15.68 -41.94
N VAL A 916 -39.02 -14.91 -41.21
CA VAL A 916 -37.58 -15.20 -41.13
C VAL A 916 -37.13 -15.55 -39.71
N GLU A 917 -37.91 -15.40 -38.64
CA GLU A 917 -37.36 -15.59 -37.27
C GLU A 917 -37.23 -17.04 -36.78
N ILE A 918 -38.01 -17.99 -37.32
CA ILE A 918 -37.68 -19.44 -37.27
C ILE A 918 -36.45 -19.74 -38.14
N ARG A 919 -36.21 -18.92 -39.16
CA ARG A 919 -35.00 -18.93 -39.95
C ARG A 919 -33.84 -18.20 -39.25
N LYS A 920 -34.05 -17.28 -38.30
CA LYS A 920 -33.03 -16.44 -37.65
C LYS A 920 -32.40 -17.08 -36.43
N LEU A 921 -33.12 -17.95 -35.72
CA LEU A 921 -32.49 -18.87 -34.74
C LEU A 921 -31.80 -20.06 -35.43
N THR A 922 -32.22 -20.43 -36.64
CA THR A 922 -31.49 -21.38 -37.50
C THR A 922 -30.30 -20.71 -38.22
N GLU A 923 -30.40 -19.43 -38.56
CA GLU A 923 -29.35 -18.61 -39.18
C GLU A 923 -28.41 -17.96 -38.17
N GLN A 924 -28.73 -17.81 -36.88
CA GLN A 924 -27.77 -17.35 -35.86
C GLN A 924 -26.93 -18.50 -35.31
N LEU A 925 -27.43 -19.74 -35.36
CA LEU A 925 -26.59 -20.93 -35.21
C LEU A 925 -25.70 -21.12 -36.46
N GLN A 926 -26.24 -20.93 -37.68
CA GLN A 926 -25.43 -20.94 -38.92
C GLN A 926 -24.57 -19.68 -39.15
N ALA A 927 -24.81 -18.53 -38.50
CA ALA A 927 -23.98 -17.33 -38.59
C ALA A 927 -22.89 -17.31 -37.53
N THR A 928 -23.03 -18.04 -36.43
CA THR A 928 -21.91 -18.28 -35.51
C THR A 928 -20.98 -19.37 -36.09
N GLU A 929 -21.53 -20.37 -36.81
CA GLU A 929 -20.73 -21.31 -37.60
C GLU A 929 -20.12 -20.68 -38.87
N LYS A 930 -20.79 -19.75 -39.57
CA LYS A 930 -20.20 -19.00 -40.69
C LYS A 930 -19.28 -17.85 -40.29
N ALA A 931 -19.42 -17.25 -39.11
CA ALA A 931 -18.42 -16.30 -38.60
C ALA A 931 -17.12 -17.00 -38.21
N LYS A 932 -17.20 -18.28 -37.79
CA LYS A 932 -16.05 -19.17 -37.63
C LYS A 932 -15.42 -19.52 -38.98
N GLU A 933 -16.20 -19.88 -40.01
CA GLU A 933 -15.69 -20.14 -41.37
C GLU A 933 -15.20 -18.85 -42.11
N TYR A 934 -15.74 -17.67 -41.82
CA TYR A 934 -15.25 -16.39 -42.37
C TYR A 934 -13.96 -15.92 -41.69
N ALA A 935 -13.81 -16.14 -40.38
CA ALA A 935 -12.55 -15.90 -39.67
C ALA A 935 -11.45 -16.88 -40.14
N GLU A 936 -11.79 -18.14 -40.40
CA GLU A 936 -10.87 -19.12 -40.99
C GLU A 936 -10.53 -18.80 -42.45
N SER A 937 -11.48 -18.34 -43.29
CA SER A 937 -11.19 -17.96 -44.69
C SER A 937 -10.51 -16.59 -44.85
N LEU A 938 -10.71 -15.63 -43.94
CA LEU A 938 -9.96 -14.37 -43.92
C LEU A 938 -8.52 -14.61 -43.41
N ALA A 939 -8.32 -15.54 -42.47
CA ALA A 939 -7.00 -16.01 -42.08
C ALA A 939 -6.29 -16.74 -43.24
N ILE A 940 -7.00 -17.59 -44.00
CA ILE A 940 -6.44 -18.26 -45.19
C ILE A 940 -6.15 -17.26 -46.34
N SER A 941 -7.00 -16.26 -46.58
CA SER A 941 -6.77 -15.22 -47.61
C SER A 941 -5.64 -14.26 -47.24
N ARG A 942 -5.50 -13.90 -45.96
CA ARG A 942 -4.39 -13.06 -45.48
C ARG A 942 -3.07 -13.82 -45.42
N LEU A 943 -3.10 -15.13 -45.12
CA LEU A 943 -1.93 -16.01 -45.26
C LEU A 943 -1.53 -16.20 -46.73
N ALA A 944 -2.48 -16.17 -47.67
CA ALA A 944 -2.22 -16.20 -49.11
C ALA A 944 -1.66 -14.88 -49.67
N GLU A 945 -2.12 -13.71 -49.19
CA GLU A 945 -1.49 -12.42 -49.52
C GLU A 945 -0.09 -12.28 -48.89
N LEU A 946 0.15 -12.87 -47.71
CA LEU A 946 1.47 -12.91 -47.06
C LEU A 946 2.44 -13.89 -47.74
N ASN A 947 1.92 -15.00 -48.30
CA ASN A 947 2.71 -15.93 -49.12
C ASN A 947 3.01 -15.36 -50.51
N ALA A 948 2.09 -14.60 -51.13
CA ALA A 948 2.33 -13.91 -52.40
C ALA A 948 3.32 -12.72 -52.29
N LEU A 949 3.40 -12.08 -51.11
CA LEU A 949 4.44 -11.08 -50.81
C LEU A 949 5.79 -11.70 -50.38
N LYS A 950 5.80 -12.97 -49.94
CA LYS A 950 7.03 -13.74 -49.66
C LYS A 950 7.63 -14.43 -50.88
N GLU A 951 6.85 -14.70 -51.93
CA GLU A 951 7.33 -15.27 -53.20
C GLU A 951 7.99 -14.25 -54.16
N SER A 952 7.98 -12.93 -53.87
CA SER A 952 8.56 -11.90 -54.75
C SER A 952 9.76 -11.14 -54.16
N ASN A 953 10.57 -11.79 -53.34
CA ASN A 953 12.01 -11.49 -53.34
C ASN A 953 12.82 -12.70 -52.88
N GLU A 954 12.52 -13.83 -53.51
CA GLU A 954 13.54 -14.85 -53.78
C GLU A 954 14.80 -14.15 -54.26
N LYS A 955 15.85 -14.19 -53.43
CA LYS A 955 17.19 -14.16 -53.96
C LYS A 955 17.30 -15.32 -54.94
N ARG A 956 17.29 -14.99 -56.24
CA ARG A 956 18.33 -15.52 -57.12
C ARG A 956 19.67 -14.95 -56.67
N THR A 957 20.25 -15.57 -55.64
CA THR A 957 21.71 -15.72 -55.52
C THR A 957 22.00 -16.90 -54.59
N GLU A 958 21.98 -18.08 -55.21
CA GLU A 958 22.97 -19.15 -55.07
C GLU A 958 23.38 -19.61 -53.66
N LEU A 959 22.82 -20.74 -53.24
CA LEU A 959 23.50 -22.03 -53.33
C LEU A 959 25.05 -21.99 -53.42
N ALA A 960 25.73 -21.77 -52.30
CA ALA A 960 27.14 -22.17 -52.18
C ALA A 960 27.50 -22.85 -50.85
N GLU A 961 26.62 -22.86 -49.84
CA GLU A 961 26.98 -23.42 -48.52
C GLU A 961 25.85 -24.27 -47.91
N LEU A 962 25.18 -25.05 -48.76
CA LEU A 962 25.10 -26.48 -48.44
C LEU A 962 26.56 -26.95 -48.42
N TYR A 963 27.10 -27.41 -47.30
CA TYR A 963 27.75 -28.73 -47.27
C TYR A 963 28.47 -29.13 -45.97
N ALA A 964 28.67 -28.25 -44.97
CA ALA A 964 29.54 -28.64 -43.84
C ALA A 964 28.81 -29.17 -42.58
N ASP A 965 27.89 -28.43 -41.95
CA ASP A 965 27.59 -28.73 -40.54
C ASP A 965 26.23 -29.42 -40.26
N ASN A 966 25.37 -29.58 -41.27
CA ASN A 966 24.20 -30.47 -41.16
C ASN A 966 24.59 -31.97 -41.24
N GLN A 967 25.88 -32.26 -41.42
CA GLN A 967 26.47 -33.61 -41.40
C GLN A 967 26.68 -34.13 -39.95
N ALA A 968 26.70 -33.28 -38.93
CA ALA A 968 26.95 -33.69 -37.54
C ALA A 968 25.69 -34.15 -36.76
N LEU A 969 24.47 -33.82 -37.23
CA LEU A 969 23.22 -34.28 -36.58
C LEU A 969 22.58 -35.49 -37.27
N ARG A 970 22.88 -35.73 -38.55
CA ARG A 970 22.51 -36.97 -39.26
C ARG A 970 23.28 -38.20 -38.75
N GLU A 971 24.45 -38.01 -38.12
CA GLU A 971 25.25 -39.10 -37.52
C GLU A 971 24.74 -39.58 -36.15
N ARG A 972 23.86 -38.83 -35.45
CA ARG A 972 23.23 -39.28 -34.19
C ARG A 972 21.89 -39.98 -34.36
N LEU A 973 21.20 -39.77 -35.50
CA LEU A 973 19.93 -40.45 -35.81
C LEU A 973 20.15 -41.83 -36.48
N GLN A 974 21.23 -41.99 -37.26
CA GLN A 974 21.58 -43.27 -37.90
C GLN A 974 21.95 -44.39 -36.90
N LEU A 975 22.59 -44.07 -35.76
CA LEU A 975 23.00 -45.07 -34.76
C LEU A 975 21.86 -45.67 -33.92
N THR A 976 20.66 -45.09 -33.94
CA THR A 976 19.48 -45.63 -33.22
C THR A 976 18.51 -46.36 -34.16
N GLU A 977 18.48 -45.98 -35.45
CA GLU A 977 17.80 -46.75 -36.49
C GLU A 977 18.57 -48.04 -36.85
N ASP A 978 19.90 -48.05 -36.81
CA ASP A 978 20.73 -49.24 -37.06
C ASP A 978 20.57 -50.34 -35.97
N ALA A 979 20.25 -49.98 -34.72
CA ALA A 979 19.98 -50.97 -33.64
C ALA A 979 18.58 -51.60 -33.75
N LYS A 980 17.62 -50.90 -34.35
CA LYS A 980 16.24 -51.36 -34.59
C LYS A 980 16.16 -52.24 -35.85
N ALA A 981 16.90 -51.87 -36.91
CA ALA A 981 17.00 -52.66 -38.14
C ALA A 981 17.76 -53.99 -37.95
N TYR A 982 18.80 -54.04 -37.11
CA TYR A 982 19.56 -55.27 -36.81
C TYR A 982 18.76 -56.33 -36.02
N ALA A 983 17.80 -55.93 -35.16
CA ALA A 983 16.92 -56.87 -34.44
C ALA A 983 15.78 -57.40 -35.33
N GLU A 984 15.29 -56.59 -36.28
CA GLU A 984 14.30 -57.00 -37.29
C GLU A 984 14.92 -57.94 -38.36
N GLU A 985 16.18 -57.74 -38.76
CA GLU A 985 16.92 -58.68 -39.63
C GLU A 985 17.26 -60.02 -38.95
N LEU A 986 17.54 -60.03 -37.64
CA LEU A 986 17.79 -61.28 -36.89
C LEU A 986 16.51 -62.14 -36.75
N ALA A 987 15.33 -61.51 -36.67
CA ALA A 987 14.04 -62.19 -36.66
C ALA A 987 13.66 -62.79 -38.03
N ILE A 988 14.04 -62.12 -39.13
CA ILE A 988 13.80 -62.61 -40.50
C ILE A 988 14.79 -63.74 -40.89
N SER A 989 16.05 -63.66 -40.45
CA SER A 989 17.07 -64.71 -40.68
C SER A 989 16.80 -66.03 -39.92
N ARG A 990 16.25 -65.98 -38.69
CA ARG A 990 15.85 -67.17 -37.91
C ARG A 990 14.57 -67.84 -38.44
N LEU A 991 13.66 -67.07 -39.05
CA LEU A 991 12.49 -67.59 -39.76
C LEU A 991 12.88 -68.36 -41.03
N ALA A 992 13.95 -67.94 -41.74
CA ALA A 992 14.49 -68.65 -42.90
C ALA A 992 15.30 -69.93 -42.54
N GLU A 993 16.01 -69.97 -41.41
CA GLU A 993 16.67 -71.20 -40.90
C GLU A 993 15.64 -72.27 -40.45
N LEU A 994 14.49 -71.85 -39.89
CA LEU A 994 13.38 -72.75 -39.51
C LEU A 994 12.66 -73.37 -40.73
N ASP A 995 12.63 -72.69 -41.88
CA ASP A 995 12.10 -73.21 -43.13
C ASP A 995 13.12 -74.09 -43.91
N ALA A 996 14.43 -73.92 -43.68
CA ALA A 996 15.47 -74.79 -44.23
C ALA A 996 15.61 -76.13 -43.46
N ILE A 997 15.38 -76.14 -42.15
CA ILE A 997 15.33 -77.37 -41.33
C ILE A 997 14.06 -78.20 -41.65
N LYS A 998 12.94 -77.55 -41.97
CA LYS A 998 11.71 -78.23 -42.46
C LYS A 998 11.84 -78.88 -43.85
N ASN A 999 12.86 -78.52 -44.64
CA ASN A 999 13.10 -79.06 -45.99
C ASN A 999 14.24 -80.11 -46.05
N SER A 1000 14.86 -80.51 -44.92
CA SER A 1000 15.98 -81.48 -44.88
C SER A 1000 15.72 -82.79 -44.10
N GLU A 1001 14.51 -83.03 -43.59
CA GLU A 1001 14.06 -84.40 -43.18
C GLU A 1001 13.14 -85.04 -44.24
N GLY A 1002 13.42 -84.73 -45.50
CA GLY A 1002 12.73 -85.27 -46.67
C GLY A 1002 13.66 -85.67 -47.82
N ASN A 1003 14.93 -86.01 -47.54
CA ASN A 1003 15.82 -86.96 -48.24
C ASN A 1003 17.29 -86.73 -47.85
#